data_AF-E6ZW31-F1
#
_entry.id   AF-E6ZW31-F1
#
_cell.length_a   1.000
_cell.length_b   1.000
_cell.length_c   1.000
_cell.angle_alpha   90.00
_cell.angle_beta   90.00
_cell.angle_gamma   90.00
#
_symmetry.space_group_name_H-M   'P 1'
#
loop_
_entity.id
_entity.type
_entity.pdbx_description
1 polymer ?
#
loop_
_entity_poly.entity_id
_entity_poly.type
_entity_poly.pdbx_seq_one_letter_code
_entity_poly.pdbx_strand_id
1 'polypeptide(L)'
;MSSAAVDGSSPSLSSNDTMSPHDPGLFSLLNSFFEPNFLILVIYLCINLYLAFRVIRIATRRYRQLKMTPRESGELGLVRVPAQGDTDVLQAHEDLFRIGSKPSKQKTDTPVADALIKLATWAFKHDARHAKRIFGFLAIVSLASTWFYMLSFLRHSYLAYLERCHLTSYPLPPPPPPFDLSRPALLVPALHLRILRISQWLASLSLFKEAWMEVIKDANSWWWSSEICIVTVGAWALFLRHEAERLRIPHVWTVMALGQLVAISFAFNLFNLAVIYRLDALDLISARCDTVFKAKRRVIRPLEDDSPDSPPEIWPQPERVRIAQEAGAFRVCVDLPPAPDDDAPPAAWFSSSLPPTPRRSPDPNVRLLDTRRTVQRTPLPPRPTFMDKVAQSMQHWIPEKVGLPLFVFAGLSSVLQHPNSFTKVMVMHVFPLLISLYPAYHKLRPLSFKPPPRRSPFTPSTPNLTTRQILRKMVSRTEPRVPLWQDAKAYYLGLGAISVVLRLWLTLACFFEVNNSGSVVHRAWRTVTVLFPTTFLRHPAQSSISSDHVCVALSASVYVLIESGLWLWKAAVASPSSRLPGSYDSDDEMEDDDDNMLRAPLPSSLRLDRADRKVIETQACAVVALLALSPLLGGSATFSLYLAVRCTWVQQYEKHRGPQEDEVPPPPRRPNSDVIEDKEEVQLLENEEGERYMEVRKMHVSEMRPRGAAGARRPVNPATPPPLDAGDEDQEPMTPPSSTPSEVRHAMADEEEDELGGSPPTGSTRRRRLVRGATAESEVGTASSVDDGGGRRTTPVRHRHPPQRYGEVSPLTSQGRRS
;
A
#
# COMPACT_ATOMS: atom_id res chain seq x y z
N MET A 1 -72.89 -55.62 -8.22
CA MET A 1 -73.71 -56.05 -9.36
C MET A 1 -73.44 -55.13 -10.54
N SER A 2 -73.23 -55.75 -11.69
CA SER A 2 -73.02 -55.21 -13.05
C SER A 2 -71.68 -54.54 -13.41
N SER A 3 -70.80 -55.42 -13.89
CA SER A 3 -69.89 -55.30 -15.02
C SER A 3 -70.37 -54.42 -16.19
N ALA A 4 -69.44 -53.68 -16.81
CA ALA A 4 -69.23 -53.69 -18.26
C ALA A 4 -67.83 -53.15 -18.61
N ALA A 5 -67.08 -53.97 -19.34
CA ALA A 5 -65.76 -53.69 -19.89
C ALA A 5 -65.86 -52.84 -21.18
N VAL A 6 -64.86 -51.98 -21.42
CA VAL A 6 -64.49 -51.52 -22.76
C VAL A 6 -62.96 -51.44 -22.85
N ASP A 7 -62.45 -52.14 -23.85
CA ASP A 7 -61.05 -52.27 -24.26
C ASP A 7 -60.43 -50.97 -24.79
N GLY A 8 -59.11 -50.88 -24.62
CA GLY A 8 -58.20 -50.67 -25.74
C GLY A 8 -57.93 -49.24 -26.21
N SER A 9 -56.81 -48.66 -25.76
CA SER A 9 -55.77 -48.11 -26.65
C SER A 9 -54.65 -47.48 -25.82
N SER A 10 -53.49 -48.11 -25.81
CA SER A 10 -52.25 -47.54 -25.27
C SER A 10 -51.77 -46.40 -26.18
N PRO A 11 -51.63 -45.14 -25.71
CA PRO A 11 -50.95 -44.13 -26.50
C PRO A 11 -49.44 -44.38 -26.39
N SER A 12 -48.84 -44.65 -27.53
CA SER A 12 -47.39 -44.66 -27.73
C SER A 12 -46.79 -43.34 -27.26
N LEU A 13 -46.01 -43.40 -26.17
CA LEU A 13 -45.10 -42.36 -25.72
C LEU A 13 -43.96 -42.21 -26.75
N SER A 14 -44.22 -41.47 -27.81
CA SER A 14 -43.20 -40.84 -28.64
C SER A 14 -43.41 -39.33 -28.59
N SER A 15 -43.23 -38.74 -27.41
CA SER A 15 -42.97 -37.31 -27.30
C SER A 15 -41.56 -37.07 -27.86
N ASN A 16 -41.49 -36.85 -29.18
CA ASN A 16 -40.45 -36.01 -29.74
C ASN A 16 -40.55 -34.67 -28.99
N ASP A 17 -39.66 -34.48 -28.03
CA ASP A 17 -39.30 -33.19 -27.46
C ASP A 17 -38.90 -32.29 -28.63
N THR A 18 -39.90 -31.68 -29.23
CA THR A 18 -39.76 -30.54 -30.12
C THR A 18 -39.29 -29.41 -29.20
N MET A 19 -37.97 -29.28 -29.09
CA MET A 19 -37.32 -28.14 -28.47
C MET A 19 -38.09 -26.88 -28.87
N SER A 20 -38.57 -26.17 -27.86
CA SER A 20 -39.30 -24.93 -28.04
C SER A 20 -38.49 -24.02 -29.00
N PRO A 21 -39.09 -23.50 -30.09
CA PRO A 21 -38.39 -22.63 -31.05
C PRO A 21 -37.96 -21.28 -30.46
N HIS A 22 -38.08 -21.12 -29.14
CA HIS A 22 -37.61 -19.98 -28.36
C HIS A 22 -36.35 -20.25 -27.54
N ASP A 23 -35.71 -21.42 -27.67
CA ASP A 23 -34.36 -21.57 -27.13
C ASP A 23 -33.43 -20.58 -27.85
N PRO A 24 -32.79 -19.65 -27.11
CA PRO A 24 -31.96 -18.61 -27.69
C PRO A 24 -30.68 -19.26 -28.20
N GLY A 25 -30.72 -19.74 -29.45
CA GLY A 25 -29.55 -20.27 -30.13
C GLY A 25 -28.41 -19.25 -30.11
N LEU A 26 -27.17 -19.75 -30.15
CA LEU A 26 -25.93 -18.96 -30.17
C LEU A 26 -25.96 -17.84 -31.24
N PHE A 27 -26.73 -18.04 -32.31
CA PHE A 27 -27.03 -17.05 -33.36
C PHE A 27 -27.90 -15.87 -32.92
N SER A 28 -28.88 -16.07 -32.02
CA SER A 28 -29.67 -14.99 -31.42
C SER A 28 -28.81 -14.16 -30.46
N LEU A 29 -27.92 -14.83 -29.72
CA LEU A 29 -26.88 -14.19 -28.90
C LEU A 29 -25.90 -13.37 -29.77
N LEU A 30 -25.40 -13.93 -30.88
CA LEU A 30 -24.57 -13.22 -31.87
C LEU A 30 -25.30 -12.04 -32.53
N ASN A 31 -26.58 -12.17 -32.87
CA ASN A 31 -27.35 -11.05 -33.41
C ASN A 31 -27.61 -9.95 -32.36
N SER A 32 -27.69 -10.29 -31.07
CA SER A 32 -27.73 -9.30 -29.98
C SER A 32 -26.41 -8.55 -29.81
N PHE A 33 -25.27 -9.17 -30.14
CA PHE A 33 -23.97 -8.48 -30.22
C PHE A 33 -23.90 -7.45 -31.35
N PHE A 34 -24.75 -7.53 -32.37
CA PHE A 34 -24.86 -6.53 -33.45
C PHE A 34 -26.04 -5.56 -33.24
N GLU A 35 -26.62 -5.48 -32.04
CA GLU A 35 -27.44 -4.34 -31.65
C GLU A 35 -26.53 -3.13 -31.37
N PRO A 36 -26.81 -1.92 -31.89
CA PRO A 36 -26.00 -0.74 -31.61
C PRO A 36 -26.00 -0.29 -30.14
N ASN A 37 -26.83 -0.89 -29.28
CA ASN A 37 -26.74 -0.83 -27.83
C ASN A 37 -25.37 -1.35 -27.39
N PHE A 38 -24.99 -2.50 -27.96
CA PHE A 38 -23.68 -3.10 -27.81
C PHE A 38 -22.59 -2.20 -28.37
N LEU A 39 -22.79 -1.50 -29.50
CA LEU A 39 -21.76 -0.61 -30.06
C LEU A 39 -21.45 0.58 -29.14
N ILE A 40 -22.46 1.27 -28.60
CA ILE A 40 -22.24 2.38 -27.65
C ILE A 40 -21.62 1.87 -26.35
N LEU A 41 -22.06 0.69 -25.89
CA LEU A 41 -21.45 0.00 -24.76
C LEU A 41 -20.00 -0.39 -25.00
N VAL A 42 -19.67 -0.86 -26.20
CA VAL A 42 -18.31 -1.17 -26.62
C VAL A 42 -17.50 0.10 -26.72
N ILE A 43 -18.05 1.22 -27.21
CA ILE A 43 -17.35 2.51 -27.20
C ILE A 43 -17.10 2.98 -25.76
N TYR A 44 -18.10 2.89 -24.88
CA TYR A 44 -17.94 3.21 -23.46
C TYR A 44 -16.91 2.29 -22.79
N LEU A 45 -16.96 0.99 -23.05
CA LEU A 45 -15.98 0.00 -22.61
C LEU A 45 -14.60 0.34 -23.16
N CYS A 46 -14.47 0.71 -24.43
CA CYS A 46 -13.22 1.10 -25.07
C CYS A 46 -12.64 2.39 -24.46
N ILE A 47 -13.47 3.39 -24.16
CA ILE A 47 -13.05 4.61 -23.44
C ILE A 47 -12.56 4.22 -22.04
N ASN A 48 -13.28 3.34 -21.35
CA ASN A 48 -12.91 2.87 -20.03
C ASN A 48 -11.63 2.01 -20.03
N LEU A 49 -11.47 1.13 -21.02
CA LEU A 49 -10.26 0.35 -21.27
C LEU A 49 -9.11 1.27 -21.67
N TYR A 50 -9.36 2.34 -22.41
CA TYR A 50 -8.36 3.36 -22.72
C TYR A 50 -7.93 4.10 -21.45
N LEU A 51 -8.86 4.51 -20.59
CA LEU A 51 -8.54 5.11 -19.29
C LEU A 51 -7.78 4.15 -18.40
N ALA A 52 -8.21 2.88 -18.32
CA ALA A 52 -7.53 1.82 -17.59
C ALA A 52 -6.13 1.58 -18.13
N PHE A 53 -5.98 1.47 -19.45
CA PHE A 53 -4.70 1.34 -20.12
C PHE A 53 -3.81 2.56 -19.85
N ARG A 54 -4.38 3.77 -19.83
CA ARG A 54 -3.66 4.99 -19.46
C ARG A 54 -3.19 4.94 -18.00
N VAL A 55 -4.02 4.50 -17.06
CA VAL A 55 -3.66 4.32 -15.64
C VAL A 55 -2.57 3.25 -15.50
N ILE A 56 -2.74 2.08 -16.12
CA ILE A 56 -1.74 1.00 -16.15
C ILE A 56 -0.45 1.51 -16.78
N ARG A 57 -0.51 2.24 -17.90
CA ARG A 57 0.65 2.80 -18.58
C ARG A 57 1.33 3.87 -17.71
N ILE A 58 0.60 4.74 -17.01
CA ILE A 58 1.19 5.68 -16.06
C ILE A 58 1.89 4.94 -14.91
N ALA A 59 1.31 3.83 -14.45
CA ALA A 59 1.89 3.00 -13.40
C ALA A 59 3.11 2.17 -13.88
N THR A 60 3.10 1.68 -15.12
CA THR A 60 4.08 0.71 -15.64
C THR A 60 5.14 1.31 -16.57
N ARG A 61 4.84 2.38 -17.33
CA ARG A 61 5.73 2.90 -18.37
C ARG A 61 6.98 3.56 -17.77
N ARG A 62 6.83 4.23 -16.63
CA ARG A 62 7.93 4.76 -15.81
C ARG A 62 8.97 3.70 -15.41
N TYR A 63 8.60 2.42 -15.42
CA TYR A 63 9.51 1.31 -15.14
C TYR A 63 10.42 0.96 -16.32
N ARG A 64 9.97 1.14 -17.57
CA ARG A 64 10.72 0.68 -18.76
C ARG A 64 11.93 1.56 -19.05
N GLN A 65 11.90 2.83 -18.66
CA GLN A 65 12.96 3.80 -18.90
C GLN A 65 13.97 3.91 -17.74
N LEU A 66 13.66 3.45 -16.52
CA LEU A 66 14.65 3.32 -15.43
C LEU A 66 15.67 2.19 -15.64
N LYS A 67 15.53 1.38 -16.69
CA LYS A 67 16.64 0.61 -17.30
C LYS A 67 17.60 1.56 -18.04
N MET A 68 18.20 2.50 -17.31
CA MET A 68 19.35 3.26 -17.77
C MET A 68 20.57 2.86 -16.94
N THR A 69 21.07 1.65 -17.20
CA THR A 69 22.52 1.55 -17.34
C THR A 69 22.86 2.36 -18.58
N PRO A 70 23.74 3.38 -18.52
CA PRO A 70 24.23 3.99 -19.74
C PRO A 70 24.82 2.86 -20.58
N ARG A 71 24.25 2.61 -21.76
CA ARG A 71 24.82 1.65 -22.72
C ARG A 71 26.19 2.14 -23.24
N GLU A 72 26.53 3.38 -22.91
CA GLU A 72 27.65 4.15 -23.45
C GLU A 72 28.39 4.94 -22.35
N SER A 73 28.54 4.40 -21.13
CA SER A 73 29.71 4.82 -20.34
C SER A 73 30.92 4.17 -21.00
N GLY A 74 31.61 4.96 -21.82
CA GLY A 74 32.65 4.52 -22.74
C GLY A 74 33.70 3.60 -22.12
N GLU A 75 34.15 2.67 -22.95
CA GLU A 75 35.55 2.23 -23.06
C GLU A 75 36.42 2.34 -21.80
N LEU A 76 36.03 1.65 -20.73
CA LEU A 76 37.02 1.03 -19.85
C LEU A 76 36.88 -0.47 -20.09
N GLY A 77 37.71 -0.95 -21.02
CA GLY A 77 37.78 -2.35 -21.39
C GLY A 77 38.18 -3.20 -20.20
N LEU A 78 37.20 -3.75 -19.48
CA LEU A 78 37.38 -4.81 -18.51
C LEU A 78 36.25 -5.82 -18.67
N VAL A 79 36.63 -6.94 -19.30
CA VAL A 79 36.04 -8.28 -19.21
C VAL A 79 34.57 -8.39 -19.63
N ARG A 80 34.35 -8.77 -20.90
CA ARG A 80 33.14 -9.49 -21.31
C ARG A 80 33.08 -10.81 -20.54
N VAL A 81 32.28 -10.85 -19.47
CA VAL A 81 31.87 -12.13 -18.88
C VAL A 81 30.90 -12.81 -19.87
N PRO A 82 31.21 -14.03 -20.36
CA PRO A 82 30.36 -14.72 -21.33
C PRO A 82 29.00 -15.04 -20.68
N ALA A 83 27.92 -14.66 -21.35
CA ALA A 83 26.53 -14.85 -20.92
C ALA A 83 26.05 -16.32 -20.92
N GLN A 84 26.97 -17.27 -21.00
CA GLN A 84 26.71 -18.70 -21.13
C GLN A 84 26.78 -19.44 -19.78
N GLY A 85 27.18 -18.77 -18.69
CA GLY A 85 27.29 -19.34 -17.33
C GLY A 85 26.06 -19.21 -16.43
N ASP A 86 24.98 -18.56 -16.88
CA ASP A 86 23.83 -18.29 -15.99
C ASP A 86 22.84 -19.48 -15.89
N THR A 87 22.90 -20.45 -16.82
CA THR A 87 22.08 -21.67 -16.75
C THR A 87 22.65 -22.70 -15.77
N ASP A 88 23.97 -22.86 -15.70
CA ASP A 88 24.62 -23.81 -14.79
C ASP A 88 24.52 -23.38 -13.32
N VAL A 89 24.52 -22.07 -13.07
CA VAL A 89 24.30 -21.51 -11.72
C VAL A 89 22.83 -21.65 -11.27
N LEU A 90 21.89 -21.68 -12.21
CA LEU A 90 20.47 -21.97 -11.93
C LEU A 90 20.23 -23.46 -11.68
N GLN A 91 20.96 -24.33 -12.37
CA GLN A 91 20.87 -25.79 -12.23
C GLN A 91 21.54 -26.29 -10.94
N ALA A 92 22.70 -25.74 -10.56
CA ALA A 92 23.32 -25.96 -9.24
C ALA A 92 22.44 -25.44 -8.08
N HIS A 93 21.56 -24.47 -8.36
CA HIS A 93 20.58 -23.98 -7.40
C HIS A 93 19.40 -24.94 -7.20
N GLU A 94 19.05 -25.74 -8.20
CA GLU A 94 17.95 -26.70 -8.16
C GLU A 94 18.36 -27.96 -7.39
N ASP A 95 19.62 -28.40 -7.52
CA ASP A 95 20.20 -29.49 -6.72
C ASP A 95 20.37 -29.14 -5.23
N LEU A 96 20.56 -27.86 -4.89
CA LEU A 96 20.56 -27.36 -3.49
C LEU A 96 19.15 -27.32 -2.85
N PHE A 97 18.09 -27.48 -3.64
CA PHE A 97 16.73 -27.69 -3.17
C PHE A 97 16.28 -29.15 -3.33
N ARG A 98 17.16 -30.05 -3.80
CA ARG A 98 16.94 -31.48 -3.72
C ARG A 98 17.03 -31.89 -2.26
N ILE A 99 15.87 -32.24 -1.74
CA ILE A 99 15.53 -32.60 -0.36
C ILE A 99 16.36 -33.82 0.05
N GLY A 100 17.57 -33.61 0.59
CA GLY A 100 18.47 -34.69 1.03
C GLY A 100 18.50 -34.93 2.54
N SER A 101 18.24 -33.91 3.37
CA SER A 101 18.10 -34.09 4.81
C SER A 101 16.72 -33.63 5.23
N LYS A 102 15.97 -34.50 5.93
CA LYS A 102 14.72 -34.10 6.59
C LYS A 102 15.11 -33.07 7.65
N PRO A 103 14.86 -31.76 7.48
CA PRO A 103 15.12 -30.81 8.54
C PRO A 103 14.28 -31.26 9.74
N SER A 104 14.90 -31.40 10.90
CA SER A 104 14.15 -31.63 12.13
C SER A 104 13.09 -30.54 12.20
N LYS A 105 11.82 -30.93 12.39
CA LYS A 105 10.69 -29.99 12.46
C LYS A 105 10.84 -29.18 13.75
N GLN A 106 11.70 -28.17 13.73
CA GLN A 106 11.81 -27.20 14.80
C GLN A 106 10.46 -26.45 14.83
N LYS A 107 9.68 -26.66 15.89
CA LYS A 107 8.42 -25.94 16.10
C LYS A 107 8.76 -24.46 16.20
N THR A 108 8.25 -23.63 15.29
CA THR A 108 8.46 -22.18 15.38
C THR A 108 7.46 -21.60 16.38
N ASP A 109 7.93 -20.70 17.24
CA ASP A 109 7.10 -20.03 18.25
C ASP A 109 6.15 -18.99 17.64
N THR A 110 6.30 -18.71 16.33
CA THR A 110 5.55 -17.68 15.60
C THR A 110 4.92 -18.24 14.31
N PRO A 111 4.06 -19.28 14.40
CA PRO A 111 3.57 -20.00 13.24
C PRO A 111 2.70 -19.12 12.32
N VAL A 112 1.89 -18.21 12.88
CA VAL A 112 1.00 -17.37 12.08
C VAL A 112 1.80 -16.27 11.38
N ALA A 113 2.72 -15.61 12.08
CA ALA A 113 3.60 -14.62 11.47
C ALA A 113 4.45 -15.25 10.36
N ASP A 114 5.03 -16.43 10.60
CA ASP A 114 5.80 -17.16 9.59
C ASP A 114 4.97 -17.50 8.36
N ALA A 115 3.70 -17.90 8.53
CA ALA A 115 2.81 -18.21 7.43
C ALA A 115 2.51 -16.97 6.57
N LEU A 116 2.21 -15.82 7.20
CA LEU A 116 1.98 -14.56 6.51
C LEU A 116 3.25 -14.06 5.80
N ILE A 117 4.41 -14.12 6.45
CA ILE A 117 5.70 -13.74 5.85
C ILE A 117 6.03 -14.67 4.67
N LYS A 118 5.80 -15.98 4.80
CA LYS A 118 5.99 -16.95 3.69
C LYS A 118 5.07 -16.64 2.51
N LEU A 119 3.82 -16.31 2.77
CA LEU A 119 2.89 -15.93 1.71
C LEU A 119 3.31 -14.62 1.03
N ALA A 120 3.70 -13.61 1.79
CA ALA A 120 4.18 -12.34 1.24
C ALA A 120 5.47 -12.55 0.44
N THR A 121 6.44 -13.29 0.95
CA THR A 121 7.69 -13.60 0.23
C THR A 121 7.43 -14.39 -1.05
N TRP A 122 6.47 -15.32 -1.05
CA TRP A 122 6.00 -15.99 -2.26
C TRP A 122 5.36 -15.01 -3.25
N ALA A 123 4.45 -14.14 -2.78
CA ALA A 123 3.78 -13.15 -3.60
C ALA A 123 4.77 -12.16 -4.25
N PHE A 124 5.81 -11.78 -3.51
CA PHE A 124 6.88 -10.87 -3.94
C PHE A 124 8.06 -11.57 -4.65
N LYS A 125 8.04 -12.90 -4.81
CA LYS A 125 9.09 -13.66 -5.50
C LYS A 125 9.17 -13.25 -6.98
N HIS A 126 10.38 -13.27 -7.55
CA HIS A 126 10.67 -12.96 -8.96
C HIS A 126 10.08 -11.61 -9.41
N ASP A 127 10.53 -10.51 -8.80
CA ASP A 127 10.06 -9.15 -9.08
C ASP A 127 8.54 -9.01 -8.87
N ALA A 128 8.03 -9.54 -7.75
CA ALA A 128 6.61 -9.54 -7.40
C ALA A 128 5.66 -10.08 -8.50
N ARG A 129 6.14 -11.02 -9.32
CA ARG A 129 5.38 -11.58 -10.45
C ARG A 129 4.06 -12.21 -10.01
N HIS A 130 4.05 -12.90 -8.87
CA HIS A 130 2.85 -13.54 -8.35
C HIS A 130 1.81 -12.50 -7.88
N ALA A 131 2.22 -11.51 -7.09
CA ALA A 131 1.33 -10.42 -6.68
C ALA A 131 0.77 -9.67 -7.90
N LYS A 132 1.62 -9.33 -8.89
CA LYS A 132 1.19 -8.69 -10.15
C LYS A 132 0.13 -9.52 -10.89
N ARG A 133 0.32 -10.84 -10.98
CA ARG A 133 -0.64 -11.76 -11.61
C ARG A 133 -1.95 -11.85 -10.82
N ILE A 134 -1.89 -11.92 -9.49
CA ILE A 134 -3.08 -12.00 -8.63
C ILE A 134 -3.94 -10.75 -8.81
N PHE A 135 -3.36 -9.55 -8.67
CA PHE A 135 -4.15 -8.31 -8.82
C PHE A 135 -4.57 -8.06 -10.27
N GLY A 136 -3.77 -8.46 -11.27
CA GLY A 136 -4.18 -8.43 -12.67
C GLY A 136 -5.38 -9.35 -12.94
N PHE A 137 -5.36 -10.57 -12.38
CA PHE A 137 -6.48 -11.52 -12.48
C PHE A 137 -7.71 -11.00 -11.76
N LEU A 138 -7.57 -10.51 -10.51
CA LEU A 138 -8.68 -9.92 -9.75
C LEU A 138 -9.27 -8.72 -10.48
N ALA A 139 -8.46 -7.88 -11.14
CA ALA A 139 -8.95 -6.79 -11.98
C ALA A 139 -9.81 -7.30 -13.15
N ILE A 140 -9.34 -8.33 -13.86
CA ILE A 140 -10.09 -8.93 -14.99
C ILE A 140 -11.42 -9.53 -14.49
N VAL A 141 -11.40 -10.30 -13.41
CA VAL A 141 -12.61 -10.92 -12.82
C VAL A 141 -13.60 -9.84 -12.36
N SER A 142 -13.10 -8.81 -11.69
CA SER A 142 -13.89 -7.66 -11.23
C SER A 142 -14.59 -6.94 -12.40
N LEU A 143 -13.84 -6.68 -13.48
CA LEU A 143 -14.35 -6.05 -14.68
C LEU A 143 -15.41 -6.93 -15.34
N ALA A 144 -15.10 -8.21 -15.57
CA ALA A 144 -16.00 -9.16 -16.22
C ALA A 144 -17.31 -9.32 -15.45
N SER A 145 -17.24 -9.46 -14.12
CA SER A 145 -18.41 -9.63 -13.27
C SER A 145 -19.30 -8.38 -13.25
N THR A 146 -18.71 -7.21 -13.03
CA THR A 146 -19.48 -5.96 -12.97
C THR A 146 -20.15 -5.65 -14.32
N TRP A 147 -19.42 -5.87 -15.42
CA TRP A 147 -19.94 -5.65 -16.78
C TRP A 147 -20.99 -6.67 -17.19
N PHE A 148 -20.89 -7.92 -16.77
CA PHE A 148 -21.93 -8.91 -17.01
C PHE A 148 -23.30 -8.42 -16.50
N TYR A 149 -23.35 -7.90 -15.27
CA TYR A 149 -24.58 -7.35 -14.71
C TYR A 149 -24.95 -6.00 -15.32
N MET A 150 -23.99 -5.16 -15.70
CA MET A 150 -24.26 -3.90 -16.40
C MET A 150 -24.91 -4.13 -17.76
N LEU A 151 -24.41 -5.10 -18.54
CA LEU A 151 -25.01 -5.51 -19.81
C LEU A 151 -26.42 -6.08 -19.60
N SER A 152 -26.61 -6.89 -18.55
CA SER A 152 -27.92 -7.40 -18.17
C SER A 152 -28.90 -6.28 -17.80
N PHE A 153 -28.44 -5.26 -17.10
CA PHE A 153 -29.23 -4.06 -16.78
C PHE A 153 -29.60 -3.28 -18.03
N LEU A 154 -28.67 -3.09 -18.96
CA LEU A 154 -28.93 -2.35 -20.18
C LEU A 154 -29.93 -3.06 -21.08
N ARG A 155 -29.84 -4.39 -21.18
CA ARG A 155 -30.88 -5.22 -21.80
C ARG A 155 -32.22 -5.02 -21.12
N HIS A 156 -32.27 -5.09 -19.79
CA HIS A 156 -33.50 -4.91 -19.02
C HIS A 156 -34.13 -3.52 -19.24
N SER A 157 -33.33 -2.46 -19.15
CA SER A 157 -33.78 -1.07 -19.35
C SER A 157 -34.24 -0.82 -20.80
N TYR A 158 -33.59 -1.43 -21.79
CA TYR A 158 -34.02 -1.35 -23.20
C TYR A 158 -35.38 -2.03 -23.43
N LEU A 159 -35.59 -3.23 -22.87
CA LEU A 159 -36.89 -3.91 -22.96
C LEU A 159 -38.00 -3.11 -22.29
N ALA A 160 -37.74 -2.55 -21.11
CA ALA A 160 -38.68 -1.68 -20.41
C ALA A 160 -38.98 -0.38 -21.19
N TYR A 161 -38.01 0.14 -21.95
CA TYR A 161 -38.24 1.27 -22.85
C TYR A 161 -39.16 0.91 -24.02
N LEU A 162 -38.94 -0.26 -24.65
CA LEU A 162 -39.81 -0.72 -25.74
C LEU A 162 -41.25 -0.91 -25.25
N GLU A 163 -41.43 -1.53 -24.09
CA GLU A 163 -42.74 -1.68 -23.45
C GLU A 163 -43.41 -0.33 -23.18
N ARG A 164 -42.67 0.63 -22.61
CA ARG A 164 -43.16 2.02 -22.40
C ARG A 164 -43.58 2.68 -23.71
N CYS A 165 -42.81 2.50 -24.79
CA CYS A 165 -43.16 3.07 -26.09
C CYS A 165 -44.44 2.45 -26.66
N HIS A 166 -44.62 1.13 -26.51
CA HIS A 166 -45.85 0.45 -26.91
C HIS A 166 -47.07 0.94 -26.13
N LEU A 167 -46.94 1.14 -24.81
CA LEU A 167 -48.03 1.61 -23.95
C LEU A 167 -48.39 3.09 -24.19
N THR A 168 -47.39 3.93 -24.47
CA THR A 168 -47.59 5.39 -24.64
C THR A 168 -47.86 5.80 -26.08
N SER A 169 -47.91 4.84 -27.02
CA SER A 169 -47.98 5.12 -28.47
C SER A 169 -46.87 6.07 -28.93
N TYR A 170 -45.72 6.06 -28.25
CA TYR A 170 -44.60 6.90 -28.62
C TYR A 170 -44.06 6.43 -29.97
N PRO A 171 -43.84 7.34 -30.95
CA PRO A 171 -43.44 6.94 -32.30
C PRO A 171 -42.07 6.29 -32.26
N LEU A 172 -42.07 4.96 -32.37
CA LEU A 172 -40.87 4.18 -32.57
C LEU A 172 -40.49 4.21 -34.06
N PRO A 173 -39.19 4.33 -34.38
CA PRO A 173 -38.70 4.05 -35.72
C PRO A 173 -39.16 2.66 -36.16
N PRO A 174 -39.41 2.42 -37.46
CA PRO A 174 -39.87 1.13 -37.94
C PRO A 174 -38.91 -0.01 -37.53
N PRO A 175 -39.42 -1.25 -37.36
CA PRO A 175 -38.58 -2.40 -37.04
C PRO A 175 -37.42 -2.49 -38.04
N PRO A 176 -36.16 -2.54 -37.57
CA PRO A 176 -35.03 -2.63 -38.46
C PRO A 176 -35.11 -3.96 -39.20
N PRO A 177 -34.78 -4.00 -40.50
CA PRO A 177 -34.72 -5.26 -41.23
C PRO A 177 -33.73 -6.23 -40.57
N PRO A 178 -33.93 -7.56 -40.75
CA PRO A 178 -33.01 -8.56 -40.24
C PRO A 178 -31.59 -8.31 -40.77
N PHE A 179 -30.59 -8.63 -39.94
CA PHE A 179 -29.19 -8.47 -40.32
C PHE A 179 -28.85 -9.59 -41.31
N ASP A 180 -28.89 -9.30 -42.60
CA ASP A 180 -28.64 -10.26 -43.67
C ASP A 180 -27.38 -9.84 -44.44
N LEU A 181 -26.28 -10.57 -44.18
CA LEU A 181 -24.98 -10.34 -44.85
C LEU A 181 -25.06 -10.61 -46.36
N SER A 182 -26.04 -11.40 -46.83
CA SER A 182 -26.26 -11.64 -48.25
C SER A 182 -26.87 -10.44 -48.98
N ARG A 183 -27.40 -9.46 -48.23
CA ARG A 183 -28.05 -8.25 -48.77
C ARG A 183 -27.37 -6.99 -48.20
N PRO A 184 -26.16 -6.65 -48.66
CA PRO A 184 -25.41 -5.48 -48.15
C PRO A 184 -26.13 -4.15 -48.34
N ALA A 185 -27.05 -4.05 -49.30
CA ALA A 185 -27.91 -2.87 -49.46
C ALA A 185 -28.83 -2.60 -48.25
N LEU A 186 -29.19 -3.65 -47.48
CA LEU A 186 -30.03 -3.53 -46.29
C LEU A 186 -29.24 -3.31 -45.00
N LEU A 187 -27.92 -3.56 -45.01
CA LEU A 187 -27.04 -3.42 -43.85
C LEU A 187 -27.01 -1.98 -43.33
N VAL A 188 -26.85 -1.00 -44.21
CA VAL A 188 -26.77 0.43 -43.82
C VAL A 188 -28.11 0.92 -43.24
N PRO A 189 -29.26 0.72 -43.89
CA PRO A 189 -30.56 1.05 -43.29
C PRO A 189 -30.84 0.32 -41.98
N ALA A 190 -30.51 -0.98 -41.89
CA ALA A 190 -30.67 -1.76 -40.66
C ALA A 190 -29.87 -1.14 -39.50
N LEU A 191 -28.59 -0.84 -39.74
CA LEU A 191 -27.70 -0.24 -38.76
C LEU A 191 -28.17 1.16 -38.38
N HIS A 192 -28.56 1.99 -39.35
CA HIS A 192 -29.07 3.34 -39.11
C HIS A 192 -30.32 3.34 -38.23
N LEU A 193 -31.35 2.53 -38.58
CA LEU A 193 -32.59 2.45 -37.81
C LEU A 193 -32.37 1.94 -36.39
N ARG A 194 -31.47 0.95 -36.22
CA ARG A 194 -31.11 0.48 -34.88
C ARG A 194 -30.39 1.58 -34.09
N ILE A 195 -29.40 2.27 -34.68
CA ILE A 195 -28.69 3.37 -34.00
C ILE A 195 -29.69 4.46 -33.60
N LEU A 196 -30.64 4.78 -34.46
CA LEU A 196 -31.65 5.81 -34.19
C LEU A 196 -32.54 5.42 -33.00
N ARG A 197 -33.07 4.18 -32.97
CA ARG A 197 -33.83 3.66 -31.81
C ARG A 197 -33.05 3.76 -30.50
N ILE A 198 -31.75 3.50 -30.58
CA ILE A 198 -30.87 3.43 -29.42
C ILE A 198 -30.48 4.82 -28.95
N SER A 199 -30.22 5.74 -29.89
CA SER A 199 -30.06 7.15 -29.57
C SER A 199 -31.31 7.70 -28.89
N GLN A 200 -32.50 7.30 -29.33
CA GLN A 200 -33.77 7.70 -28.73
C GLN A 200 -33.95 7.07 -27.33
N TRP A 201 -33.60 5.79 -27.16
CA TRP A 201 -33.58 5.12 -25.86
C TRP A 201 -32.63 5.83 -24.88
N LEU A 202 -31.37 6.02 -25.26
CA LEU A 202 -30.35 6.69 -24.43
C LEU A 202 -30.68 8.16 -24.16
N ALA A 203 -31.31 8.86 -25.10
CA ALA A 203 -31.75 10.24 -24.90
C ALA A 203 -32.97 10.32 -23.97
N SER A 204 -33.86 9.33 -24.04
CA SER A 204 -35.06 9.27 -23.19
C SER A 204 -34.76 8.82 -21.76
N LEU A 205 -33.70 8.03 -21.57
CA LEU A 205 -33.36 7.45 -20.27
C LEU A 205 -32.06 8.01 -19.72
N SER A 206 -32.15 8.61 -18.54
CA SER A 206 -31.01 8.75 -17.66
C SER A 206 -30.69 7.38 -17.04
N LEU A 207 -30.03 6.48 -17.78
CA LEU A 207 -29.71 5.10 -17.36
C LEU A 207 -29.08 5.04 -15.97
N PHE A 208 -28.14 5.94 -15.72
CA PHE A 208 -27.47 6.04 -14.43
C PHE A 208 -28.42 6.43 -13.30
N LYS A 209 -29.38 7.34 -13.57
CA LYS A 209 -30.42 7.70 -12.62
C LYS A 209 -31.36 6.52 -12.37
N GLU A 210 -31.81 5.80 -13.40
CA GLU A 210 -32.67 4.62 -13.22
C GLU A 210 -31.98 3.55 -12.37
N ALA A 211 -30.72 3.22 -12.68
CA ALA A 211 -29.92 2.28 -11.92
C ALA A 211 -29.83 2.67 -10.43
N TRP A 212 -29.45 3.92 -10.15
CA TRP A 212 -29.34 4.39 -8.77
C TRP A 212 -30.68 4.52 -8.05
N MET A 213 -31.75 4.90 -8.75
CA MET A 213 -33.08 4.97 -8.15
C MET A 213 -33.57 3.58 -7.71
N GLU A 214 -33.23 2.51 -8.43
CA GLU A 214 -33.55 1.14 -8.00
C GLU A 214 -32.69 0.70 -6.80
N VAL A 215 -31.42 1.14 -6.77
CA VAL A 215 -30.48 0.83 -5.69
C VAL A 215 -30.86 1.51 -4.37
N ILE A 216 -31.36 2.75 -4.43
CA ILE A 216 -31.75 3.54 -3.25
C ILE A 216 -33.23 3.42 -2.92
N LYS A 217 -33.95 2.52 -3.58
CA LYS A 217 -35.41 2.40 -3.46
C LYS A 217 -35.84 2.06 -2.04
N ASP A 218 -35.20 1.04 -1.46
CA ASP A 218 -35.54 0.46 -0.17
C ASP A 218 -34.26 0.22 0.66
N ALA A 219 -34.37 0.15 1.98
CA ALA A 219 -33.24 -0.12 2.88
C ALA A 219 -32.55 -1.45 2.57
N ASN A 220 -33.31 -2.46 2.13
CA ASN A 220 -32.78 -3.76 1.71
C ASN A 220 -31.89 -3.64 0.46
N SER A 221 -32.32 -2.87 -0.55
CA SER A 221 -31.50 -2.57 -1.73
C SER A 221 -30.26 -1.73 -1.35
N TRP A 222 -30.40 -0.84 -0.36
CA TRP A 222 -29.28 -0.01 0.09
C TRP A 222 -28.19 -0.80 0.86
N TRP A 223 -28.48 -2.00 1.36
CA TRP A 223 -27.59 -2.74 2.25
C TRP A 223 -26.18 -2.98 1.67
N TRP A 224 -26.06 -3.49 0.44
CA TRP A 224 -24.75 -3.68 -0.22
C TRP A 224 -24.13 -2.36 -0.68
N SER A 225 -24.97 -1.47 -1.18
CA SER A 225 -24.55 -0.21 -1.80
C SER A 225 -24.03 0.80 -0.78
N SER A 226 -24.55 0.78 0.45
CA SER A 226 -24.03 1.58 1.56
C SER A 226 -22.58 1.21 1.88
N GLU A 227 -22.26 -0.07 2.00
CA GLU A 227 -20.91 -0.57 2.31
C GLU A 227 -19.90 -0.12 1.27
N ILE A 228 -20.17 -0.35 -0.02
CA ILE A 228 -19.22 0.05 -1.08
C ILE A 228 -19.01 1.56 -1.11
N CYS A 229 -20.04 2.34 -0.80
CA CYS A 229 -19.95 3.80 -0.73
C CYS A 229 -19.12 4.25 0.49
N ILE A 230 -19.23 3.58 1.64
CA ILE A 230 -18.41 3.87 2.84
C ILE A 230 -16.95 3.51 2.60
N VAL A 231 -16.69 2.34 2.00
CA VAL A 231 -15.33 1.96 1.59
C VAL A 231 -14.75 3.06 0.72
N THR A 232 -15.51 3.53 -0.27
CA THR A 232 -15.03 4.47 -1.29
C THR A 232 -14.79 5.86 -0.73
N VAL A 233 -15.74 6.41 0.02
CA VAL A 233 -15.63 7.75 0.63
C VAL A 233 -14.60 7.76 1.76
N GLY A 234 -14.57 6.72 2.58
CA GLY A 234 -13.74 6.65 3.77
C GLY A 234 -12.39 6.02 3.49
N ALA A 235 -12.33 4.70 3.70
CA ALA A 235 -11.07 3.96 3.79
C ALA A 235 -10.24 4.07 2.50
N TRP A 236 -10.88 3.86 1.34
CA TRP A 236 -10.20 3.77 0.06
C TRP A 236 -9.77 5.14 -0.46
N ALA A 237 -10.61 6.18 -0.44
CA ALA A 237 -10.18 7.52 -0.87
C ALA A 237 -9.00 8.05 -0.04
N LEU A 238 -9.03 7.86 1.29
CA LEU A 238 -7.91 8.20 2.15
C LEU A 238 -6.70 7.33 1.84
N PHE A 239 -6.86 6.01 1.69
CA PHE A 239 -5.77 5.12 1.34
C PHE A 239 -5.09 5.49 0.01
N LEU A 240 -5.89 5.76 -1.03
CA LEU A 240 -5.41 6.26 -2.32
C LEU A 240 -4.54 7.50 -2.12
N ARG A 241 -5.01 8.48 -1.35
CA ARG A 241 -4.29 9.71 -1.04
C ARG A 241 -2.95 9.43 -0.33
N HIS A 242 -2.98 8.70 0.78
CA HIS A 242 -1.78 8.46 1.60
C HIS A 242 -0.73 7.63 0.84
N GLU A 243 -1.15 6.58 0.13
CA GLU A 243 -0.22 5.77 -0.66
C GLU A 243 0.26 6.50 -1.92
N ALA A 244 -0.58 7.34 -2.52
CA ALA A 244 -0.15 8.21 -3.61
C ALA A 244 0.94 9.17 -3.19
N GLU A 245 0.81 9.79 -2.02
CA GLU A 245 1.81 10.68 -1.46
C GLU A 245 3.10 9.91 -1.18
N ARG A 246 2.99 8.80 -0.43
CA ARG A 246 4.11 7.97 -0.02
C ARG A 246 4.90 7.40 -1.20
N LEU A 247 4.21 6.90 -2.22
CA LEU A 247 4.82 6.27 -3.40
C LEU A 247 4.93 7.23 -4.60
N ARG A 248 4.55 8.49 -4.41
CA ARG A 248 4.55 9.55 -5.43
C ARG A 248 3.84 9.13 -6.72
N ILE A 249 2.68 8.50 -6.58
CA ILE A 249 1.84 8.09 -7.70
C ILE A 249 1.13 9.35 -8.23
N PRO A 250 1.36 9.76 -9.49
CA PRO A 250 0.69 10.92 -10.05
C PRO A 250 -0.77 10.61 -10.39
N HIS A 251 -1.60 11.65 -10.52
CA HIS A 251 -2.96 11.57 -11.08
C HIS A 251 -3.91 10.60 -10.35
N VAL A 252 -3.84 10.48 -9.03
CA VAL A 252 -4.62 9.48 -8.29
C VAL A 252 -6.13 9.71 -8.36
N TRP A 253 -6.55 10.95 -8.59
CA TRP A 253 -7.95 11.26 -8.93
C TRP A 253 -8.47 10.47 -10.15
N THR A 254 -7.61 10.09 -11.10
CA THR A 254 -8.02 9.27 -12.27
C THR A 254 -8.40 7.86 -11.86
N VAL A 255 -7.77 7.31 -10.82
CA VAL A 255 -8.10 5.99 -10.26
C VAL A 255 -9.46 6.06 -9.58
N MET A 256 -9.71 7.11 -8.80
CA MET A 256 -11.02 7.34 -8.18
C MET A 256 -12.11 7.56 -9.24
N ALA A 257 -11.85 8.38 -10.26
CA ALA A 257 -12.77 8.59 -11.38
C ALA A 257 -13.04 7.29 -12.15
N LEU A 258 -12.02 6.46 -12.38
CA LEU A 258 -12.18 5.15 -13.01
C LEU A 258 -13.07 4.24 -12.15
N GLY A 259 -12.93 4.29 -10.82
CA GLY A 259 -13.80 3.56 -9.89
C GLY A 259 -15.26 3.98 -10.03
N GLN A 260 -15.53 5.26 -10.20
CA GLN A 260 -16.89 5.79 -10.35
C GLN A 260 -17.51 5.56 -11.74
N LEU A 261 -16.69 5.51 -12.79
CA LEU A 261 -17.15 5.31 -14.16
C LEU A 261 -17.31 3.84 -14.54
N VAL A 262 -16.48 2.96 -13.98
CA VAL A 262 -16.38 1.55 -14.40
C VAL A 262 -16.86 0.61 -13.30
N ALA A 263 -16.02 0.43 -12.29
CA ALA A 263 -16.23 -0.46 -11.16
C ALA A 263 -15.15 -0.13 -10.13
N ILE A 264 -15.54 -0.03 -8.86
CA ILE A 264 -14.63 0.33 -7.77
C ILE A 264 -13.63 -0.81 -7.55
N SER A 265 -14.05 -2.07 -7.61
CA SER A 265 -13.18 -3.25 -7.51
C SER A 265 -12.11 -3.29 -8.59
N PHE A 266 -12.46 -2.95 -9.83
CA PHE A 266 -11.51 -2.88 -10.93
C PHE A 266 -10.45 -1.81 -10.67
N ALA A 267 -10.87 -0.58 -10.33
CA ALA A 267 -9.95 0.51 -10.03
C ALA A 267 -9.09 0.22 -8.79
N PHE A 268 -9.66 -0.41 -7.75
CA PHE A 268 -8.94 -0.85 -6.55
C PHE A 268 -7.81 -1.83 -6.90
N ASN A 269 -8.09 -2.83 -7.74
CA ASN A 269 -7.09 -3.80 -8.18
C ASN A 269 -5.99 -3.18 -9.05
N LEU A 270 -6.35 -2.26 -9.96
CA LEU A 270 -5.36 -1.52 -10.75
C LEU A 270 -4.49 -0.61 -9.89
N PHE A 271 -5.05 0.01 -8.84
CA PHE A 271 -4.27 0.79 -7.90
C PHE A 271 -3.26 -0.08 -7.14
N ASN A 272 -3.70 -1.23 -6.62
CA ASN A 272 -2.79 -2.17 -5.94
C ASN A 272 -1.69 -2.66 -6.87
N LEU A 273 -2.02 -2.92 -8.15
CA LEU A 273 -1.04 -3.24 -9.16
C LEU A 273 -0.03 -2.10 -9.33
N ALA A 274 -0.49 -0.84 -9.40
CA ALA A 274 0.39 0.33 -9.46
C ALA A 274 1.29 0.48 -8.23
N VAL A 275 0.74 0.25 -7.03
CA VAL A 275 1.50 0.21 -5.77
C VAL A 275 2.60 -0.85 -5.84
N ILE A 276 2.30 -2.07 -6.30
CA ILE A 276 3.29 -3.15 -6.41
C ILE A 276 4.38 -2.80 -7.42
N TYR A 277 4.03 -2.25 -8.60
CA TYR A 277 5.03 -1.81 -9.57
C TYR A 277 5.94 -0.71 -9.01
N ARG A 278 5.41 0.19 -8.16
CA ARG A 278 6.20 1.25 -7.52
C ARG A 278 7.06 0.76 -6.37
N LEU A 279 6.54 -0.13 -5.52
CA LEU A 279 7.31 -0.76 -4.45
C LEU A 279 8.48 -1.56 -5.04
N ASP A 280 8.22 -2.36 -6.08
CA ASP A 280 9.26 -3.09 -6.81
C ASP A 280 10.32 -2.13 -7.35
N ALA A 281 9.93 -0.99 -7.94
CA ALA A 281 10.88 0.00 -8.43
C ALA A 281 11.71 0.66 -7.32
N LEU A 282 11.10 1.05 -6.20
CA LEU A 282 11.81 1.69 -5.09
C LEU A 282 12.75 0.70 -4.38
N ASP A 283 12.27 -0.51 -4.11
CA ASP A 283 13.06 -1.56 -3.47
C ASP A 283 14.21 -2.00 -4.40
N LEU A 284 13.99 -2.09 -5.73
CA LEU A 284 15.04 -2.34 -6.72
C LEU A 284 16.06 -1.20 -6.80
N ILE A 285 15.67 0.06 -6.59
CA ILE A 285 16.62 1.17 -6.54
C ILE A 285 17.47 1.07 -5.26
N SER A 286 16.86 0.83 -4.09
CA SER A 286 17.62 0.63 -2.85
C SER A 286 18.56 -0.59 -2.94
N ALA A 287 18.07 -1.71 -3.50
CA ALA A 287 18.84 -2.95 -3.66
C ALA A 287 19.79 -2.95 -4.87
N ARG A 288 19.88 -1.84 -5.62
CA ARG A 288 20.92 -1.62 -6.65
C ARG A 288 21.95 -0.59 -6.22
N CYS A 289 21.56 0.37 -5.37
CA CYS A 289 22.50 1.26 -4.70
C CYS A 289 23.39 0.49 -3.71
N ASP A 290 22.82 -0.53 -3.09
CA ASP A 290 23.56 -1.55 -2.35
C ASP A 290 23.70 -2.76 -3.27
N THR A 291 24.90 -3.28 -3.46
CA THR A 291 25.24 -4.32 -4.45
C THR A 291 24.34 -5.57 -4.45
N VAL A 292 24.27 -6.25 -5.60
CA VAL A 292 23.40 -7.39 -5.92
C VAL A 292 23.53 -8.55 -4.93
N PHE A 293 22.52 -8.75 -4.07
CA PHE A 293 22.44 -9.93 -3.19
C PHE A 293 21.17 -10.76 -3.44
N LYS A 294 21.35 -12.04 -3.80
CA LYS A 294 20.25 -13.00 -4.00
C LYS A 294 19.72 -13.49 -2.65
N ALA A 295 18.41 -13.38 -2.44
CA ALA A 295 17.76 -13.83 -1.21
C ALA A 295 17.53 -15.36 -1.20
N LYS A 296 18.08 -16.06 -0.21
CA LYS A 296 17.67 -17.44 0.17
C LYS A 296 16.73 -17.38 1.39
N ARG A 297 15.85 -18.38 1.47
CA ARG A 297 14.76 -18.64 2.44
C ARG A 297 14.92 -17.96 3.81
N ARG A 298 13.92 -17.19 4.24
CA ARG A 298 13.89 -16.46 5.53
C ARG A 298 13.09 -17.21 6.60
N VAL A 299 13.65 -17.41 7.80
CA VAL A 299 13.00 -18.02 8.96
C VAL A 299 13.31 -17.22 10.22
N ILE A 300 12.30 -16.82 11.01
CA ILE A 300 12.55 -16.20 12.31
C ILE A 300 12.98 -17.30 13.28
N ARG A 301 14.18 -17.19 13.86
CA ARG A 301 14.68 -18.13 14.86
C ARG A 301 14.61 -17.50 16.25
N PRO A 302 14.41 -18.31 17.30
CA PRO A 302 14.70 -17.87 18.66
C PRO A 302 16.14 -17.34 18.72
N LEU A 303 16.34 -16.22 19.41
CA LEU A 303 17.64 -15.97 20.01
C LEU A 303 17.82 -17.07 21.07
N GLU A 304 18.84 -17.92 20.89
CA GLU A 304 19.23 -18.89 21.92
C GLU A 304 19.68 -18.06 23.13
N ASP A 305 18.96 -18.21 24.24
CA ASP A 305 19.44 -17.72 25.54
C ASP A 305 20.61 -18.63 25.89
N ASP A 306 21.80 -18.30 25.40
CA ASP A 306 23.06 -18.94 25.78
C ASP A 306 23.44 -18.56 27.23
N SER A 307 22.46 -18.35 28.12
CA SER A 307 22.68 -18.41 29.56
C SER A 307 22.61 -19.88 29.97
N PRO A 308 23.74 -20.60 30.09
CA PRO A 308 23.72 -21.80 30.91
C PRO A 308 23.22 -21.40 32.30
N ASP A 309 22.28 -22.18 32.81
CA ASP A 309 21.87 -22.12 34.21
C ASP A 309 23.12 -22.01 35.10
N SER A 310 23.12 -20.99 35.96
CA SER A 310 24.15 -20.60 36.95
C SER A 310 25.24 -19.65 36.44
N PRO A 311 25.36 -18.41 37.00
CA PRO A 311 26.64 -17.72 36.93
C PRO A 311 27.67 -18.60 37.67
N PRO A 312 28.90 -18.78 37.16
CA PRO A 312 29.97 -19.25 38.03
C PRO A 312 30.03 -18.26 39.19
N GLU A 313 29.99 -18.78 40.41
CA GLU A 313 30.23 -18.03 41.62
C GLU A 313 31.54 -17.25 41.42
N ILE A 314 31.42 -15.93 41.20
CA ILE A 314 32.54 -15.03 41.02
C ILE A 314 33.17 -14.88 42.41
N TRP A 315 34.01 -15.84 42.77
CA TRP A 315 35.06 -15.58 43.74
C TRP A 315 36.01 -14.57 43.08
N PRO A 316 36.35 -13.46 43.76
CA PRO A 316 37.33 -12.53 43.23
C PRO A 316 38.65 -13.29 43.07
N GLN A 317 39.07 -13.49 41.82
CA GLN A 317 40.39 -14.05 41.57
C GLN A 317 41.43 -13.08 42.13
N PRO A 318 42.38 -13.55 42.95
CA PRO A 318 43.44 -12.71 43.47
C PRO A 318 44.30 -12.20 42.32
N GLU A 319 44.56 -10.89 42.35
CA GLU A 319 45.22 -10.05 41.35
C GLU A 319 46.64 -10.51 40.94
N ARG A 320 47.17 -11.57 41.57
CA ARG A 320 48.49 -12.13 41.31
C ARG A 320 48.59 -13.06 40.10
N VAL A 321 47.48 -13.56 39.56
CA VAL A 321 47.52 -14.46 38.37
C VAL A 321 47.49 -13.69 37.06
N ARG A 322 46.92 -12.47 37.03
CA ARG A 322 46.80 -11.65 35.82
C ARG A 322 48.13 -11.08 35.33
N ILE A 323 49.09 -10.89 36.23
CA ILE A 323 50.43 -10.34 35.91
C ILE A 323 51.39 -11.43 35.39
N ALA A 324 51.11 -12.72 35.63
CA ALA A 324 51.96 -13.82 35.14
C ALA A 324 51.67 -14.22 33.67
N GLN A 325 50.52 -13.85 33.12
CA GLN A 325 50.11 -14.25 31.76
C GLN A 325 50.54 -13.25 30.66
N GLU A 326 50.98 -12.05 31.01
CA GLU A 326 51.44 -11.02 30.06
C GLU A 326 52.96 -11.04 29.81
N ALA A 327 53.71 -11.98 30.41
CA ALA A 327 55.18 -12.08 30.29
C ALA A 327 55.69 -13.29 29.46
N GLY A 328 54.85 -13.87 28.60
CA GLY A 328 55.22 -15.01 27.75
C GLY A 328 55.80 -14.60 26.39
N ALA A 329 57.12 -14.73 26.23
CA ALA A 329 57.83 -14.52 24.98
C ALA A 329 57.43 -15.54 23.89
N PHE A 330 57.04 -15.06 22.72
CA PHE A 330 56.86 -15.87 21.51
C PHE A 330 58.20 -16.45 21.06
N ARG A 331 58.30 -17.79 21.04
CA ARG A 331 59.42 -18.54 20.47
C ARG A 331 58.97 -19.11 19.13
N VAL A 332 59.57 -18.62 18.04
CA VAL A 332 59.42 -19.17 16.70
C VAL A 332 60.42 -20.32 16.56
N CYS A 333 59.93 -21.55 16.39
CA CYS A 333 60.77 -22.69 15.99
C CYS A 333 60.85 -22.74 14.46
N VAL A 334 62.08 -22.82 13.96
CA VAL A 334 62.43 -23.10 12.57
C VAL A 334 62.99 -24.53 12.57
N ASP A 335 62.33 -25.44 11.86
CA ASP A 335 62.80 -26.81 11.65
C ASP A 335 62.98 -27.10 10.16
N LEU A 336 64.14 -27.71 9.82
CA LEU A 336 64.52 -28.33 8.54
C LEU A 336 65.88 -29.06 8.76
N PRO A 337 66.24 -30.12 7.99
CA PRO A 337 65.68 -31.48 7.90
C PRO A 337 66.74 -32.59 8.19
N PRO A 338 66.43 -33.89 8.00
CA PRO A 338 67.12 -34.63 6.93
C PRO A 338 66.30 -35.69 6.16
N ALA A 339 66.85 -36.08 5.01
CA ALA A 339 66.38 -36.99 3.93
C ALA A 339 66.57 -38.51 4.24
N PRO A 340 66.56 -39.44 3.25
CA PRO A 340 65.66 -39.71 2.11
C PRO A 340 65.04 -41.14 2.19
N ASP A 341 64.10 -41.51 1.31
CA ASP A 341 64.20 -42.75 0.50
C ASP A 341 63.01 -43.00 -0.43
N ASP A 342 63.35 -43.79 -1.44
CA ASP A 342 62.70 -44.20 -2.69
C ASP A 342 61.25 -44.71 -2.64
N ASP A 343 60.46 -44.36 -3.67
CA ASP A 343 59.93 -45.33 -4.64
C ASP A 343 59.05 -44.65 -5.72
N ALA A 344 59.50 -44.74 -6.98
CA ALA A 344 58.74 -44.50 -8.21
C ALA A 344 57.92 -45.77 -8.58
N PRO A 345 56.95 -45.82 -9.54
CA PRO A 345 56.96 -45.20 -10.90
C PRO A 345 55.54 -44.89 -11.48
N PRO A 346 55.31 -44.79 -12.82
CA PRO A 346 55.77 -43.74 -13.73
C PRO A 346 54.65 -43.03 -14.54
N ALA A 347 55.03 -41.86 -15.06
CA ALA A 347 54.68 -41.27 -16.37
C ALA A 347 53.21 -41.07 -16.82
N ALA A 348 52.84 -39.79 -17.01
CA ALA A 348 52.37 -39.29 -18.30
C ALA A 348 52.54 -37.78 -18.39
N TRP A 349 53.14 -37.34 -19.49
CA TRP A 349 53.46 -35.96 -19.82
C TRP A 349 52.21 -35.21 -20.30
N PHE A 350 52.11 -33.90 -20.06
CA PHE A 350 51.93 -32.91 -21.12
C PHE A 350 52.38 -31.53 -20.64
N SER A 351 53.34 -30.99 -21.38
CA SER A 351 53.95 -29.68 -21.28
C SER A 351 53.05 -28.62 -21.91
N SER A 352 52.72 -27.56 -21.17
CA SER A 352 52.42 -26.25 -21.77
C SER A 352 53.11 -25.17 -20.94
N SER A 353 54.30 -24.81 -21.36
CA SER A 353 55.08 -23.69 -20.86
C SER A 353 54.41 -22.36 -21.25
N LEU A 354 53.86 -21.65 -20.27
CA LEU A 354 53.68 -20.20 -20.35
C LEU A 354 54.95 -19.52 -19.81
N PRO A 355 55.49 -18.50 -20.49
CA PRO A 355 56.70 -17.82 -20.05
C PRO A 355 56.45 -17.04 -18.74
N PRO A 356 57.45 -16.95 -17.83
CA PRO A 356 57.32 -16.17 -16.60
C PRO A 356 57.16 -14.69 -16.95
N THR A 357 56.00 -14.12 -16.60
CA THR A 357 55.81 -12.68 -16.69
C THR A 357 56.77 -11.98 -15.71
N PRO A 358 57.57 -11.00 -16.17
CA PRO A 358 58.48 -10.28 -15.30
C PRO A 358 57.66 -9.48 -14.28
N ARG A 359 57.72 -9.85 -13.00
CA ARG A 359 57.24 -9.03 -11.89
C ARG A 359 58.14 -7.78 -11.79
N ARG A 360 57.91 -6.79 -12.66
CA ARG A 360 58.38 -5.42 -12.43
C ARG A 360 57.62 -4.90 -11.22
N SER A 361 58.35 -4.63 -10.13
CA SER A 361 57.83 -3.81 -9.04
C SER A 361 57.28 -2.51 -9.63
N PRO A 362 56.06 -2.09 -9.26
CA PRO A 362 55.51 -0.82 -9.74
C PRO A 362 56.47 0.31 -9.38
N ASP A 363 56.73 1.18 -10.36
CA ASP A 363 57.63 2.32 -10.25
C ASP A 363 57.23 3.18 -9.02
N PRO A 364 58.12 3.49 -8.06
CA PRO A 364 57.77 4.16 -6.80
C PRO A 364 57.14 5.56 -6.96
N ASN A 365 57.13 6.11 -8.17
CA ASN A 365 56.48 7.38 -8.51
C ASN A 365 55.03 7.25 -9.00
N VAL A 366 54.46 6.05 -9.05
CA VAL A 366 53.06 5.86 -9.47
C VAL A 366 52.12 6.19 -8.32
N ARG A 367 51.44 7.34 -8.42
CA ARG A 367 50.35 7.74 -7.52
C ARG A 367 49.09 6.97 -7.88
N LEU A 368 48.58 6.16 -6.95
CA LEU A 368 47.30 5.49 -7.10
C LEU A 368 46.20 6.43 -6.58
N LEU A 369 45.44 7.00 -7.51
CA LEU A 369 44.24 7.79 -7.20
C LEU A 369 43.04 6.87 -7.19
N ASP A 370 42.40 6.71 -6.03
CA ASP A 370 41.10 6.06 -5.90
C ASP A 370 40.01 7.13 -6.04
N THR A 371 39.27 7.07 -7.15
CA THR A 371 38.15 7.97 -7.43
C THR A 371 36.85 7.23 -7.21
N ARG A 372 36.17 7.55 -6.10
CA ARG A 372 34.85 7.01 -5.80
C ARG A 372 33.78 8.05 -6.16
N ARG A 373 33.01 7.76 -7.20
CA ARG A 373 31.84 8.56 -7.57
C ARG A 373 30.58 7.91 -7.04
N THR A 374 29.93 8.56 -6.07
CA THR A 374 28.59 8.18 -5.61
C THR A 374 27.57 9.09 -6.30
N VAL A 375 26.56 8.47 -6.91
CA VAL A 375 25.48 9.18 -7.61
C VAL A 375 24.19 8.91 -6.87
N GLN A 376 23.73 9.88 -6.09
CA GLN A 376 22.48 9.80 -5.36
C GLN A 376 21.38 10.53 -6.14
N ARG A 377 20.42 9.78 -6.68
CA ARG A 377 19.25 10.36 -7.36
C ARG A 377 18.09 10.48 -6.39
N THR A 378 17.79 11.71 -5.99
CA THR A 378 16.59 12.01 -5.20
C THR A 378 15.46 12.40 -6.13
N PRO A 379 14.35 11.64 -6.22
CA PRO A 379 13.22 12.05 -7.04
C PRO A 379 12.68 13.40 -6.55
N LEU A 380 12.24 14.23 -7.47
CA LEU A 380 11.55 15.49 -7.18
C LEU A 380 10.05 15.37 -7.47
N PRO A 381 9.22 16.23 -6.86
CA PRO A 381 7.79 16.21 -7.13
C PRO A 381 7.52 16.45 -8.63
N PRO A 382 6.52 15.76 -9.21
CA PRO A 382 6.14 15.94 -10.62
C PRO A 382 5.75 17.39 -10.91
N ARG A 383 5.82 17.81 -12.18
CA ARG A 383 5.30 19.13 -12.57
C ARG A 383 3.79 19.20 -12.23
N PRO A 384 3.30 20.31 -11.65
CA PRO A 384 1.90 20.44 -11.31
C PRO A 384 1.05 20.40 -12.58
N THR A 385 0.14 19.44 -12.63
CA THR A 385 -0.83 19.24 -13.69
C THR A 385 -2.00 20.21 -13.54
N PHE A 386 -2.89 20.30 -14.53
CA PHE A 386 -4.09 21.15 -14.41
C PHE A 386 -4.91 20.81 -13.16
N MET A 387 -5.09 19.52 -12.88
CA MET A 387 -5.82 19.08 -11.67
C MET A 387 -5.05 19.42 -10.39
N ASP A 388 -3.71 19.44 -10.40
CA ASP A 388 -2.94 19.91 -9.25
C ASP A 388 -3.14 21.42 -9.02
N LYS A 389 -3.34 22.22 -10.08
CA LYS A 389 -3.69 23.65 -9.94
C LYS A 389 -5.10 23.82 -9.36
N VAL A 390 -6.05 23.00 -9.78
CA VAL A 390 -7.40 22.95 -9.19
C VAL A 390 -7.32 22.57 -7.71
N ALA A 391 -6.54 21.54 -7.38
CA ALA A 391 -6.28 21.09 -6.03
C ALA A 391 -5.66 22.18 -5.16
N GLN A 392 -4.64 22.88 -5.68
CA GLN A 392 -4.00 24.01 -4.99
C GLN A 392 -4.97 25.19 -4.79
N SER A 393 -5.79 25.49 -5.78
CA SER A 393 -6.86 26.49 -5.66
C SER A 393 -7.83 26.10 -4.55
N MET A 394 -8.31 24.85 -4.56
CA MET A 394 -9.20 24.34 -3.50
C MET A 394 -8.55 24.40 -2.11
N GLN A 395 -7.26 24.08 -1.99
CA GLN A 395 -6.50 24.19 -0.73
C GLN A 395 -6.33 25.64 -0.26
N HIS A 396 -6.29 26.59 -1.19
CA HIS A 396 -6.26 28.02 -0.86
C HIS A 396 -7.58 28.48 -0.21
N TRP A 397 -8.72 27.96 -0.69
CA TRP A 397 -10.05 28.30 -0.16
C TRP A 397 -10.39 27.56 1.13
N ILE A 398 -10.08 26.28 1.21
CA ILE A 398 -10.43 25.43 2.34
C ILE A 398 -9.14 24.76 2.78
N PRO A 399 -8.52 25.11 3.91
CA PRO A 399 -7.28 24.48 4.37
C PRO A 399 -7.43 22.98 4.59
N GLU A 400 -6.39 22.21 4.31
CA GLU A 400 -6.43 20.74 4.33
C GLU A 400 -6.90 20.15 5.65
N LYS A 401 -6.41 20.74 6.74
CA LYS A 401 -6.72 20.34 8.11
C LYS A 401 -8.21 20.40 8.42
N VAL A 402 -8.97 21.21 7.67
CA VAL A 402 -10.41 21.38 7.80
C VAL A 402 -11.12 20.64 6.67
N GLY A 403 -10.68 20.86 5.42
CA GLY A 403 -11.32 20.33 4.23
C GLY A 403 -11.35 18.81 4.17
N LEU A 404 -10.25 18.13 4.51
CA LEU A 404 -10.21 16.67 4.45
C LEU A 404 -11.19 15.99 5.43
N PRO A 405 -11.15 16.27 6.75
CA PRO A 405 -12.15 15.74 7.67
C PRO A 405 -13.57 16.18 7.27
N LEU A 406 -13.77 17.44 6.86
CA LEU A 406 -15.08 17.91 6.42
C LEU A 406 -15.63 17.09 5.23
N PHE A 407 -14.82 16.82 4.21
CA PHE A 407 -15.26 16.03 3.05
C PHE A 407 -15.50 14.56 3.39
N VAL A 408 -14.69 13.97 4.27
CA VAL A 408 -14.93 12.60 4.77
C VAL A 408 -16.23 12.55 5.57
N PHE A 409 -16.43 13.46 6.54
CA PHE A 409 -17.66 13.50 7.34
C PHE A 409 -18.89 13.82 6.50
N ALA A 410 -18.82 14.78 5.58
CA ALA A 410 -19.93 15.12 4.69
C ALA A 410 -20.27 13.96 3.75
N GLY A 411 -19.26 13.29 3.20
CA GLY A 411 -19.45 12.09 2.39
C GLY A 411 -20.08 10.95 3.18
N LEU A 412 -19.56 10.63 4.37
CA LEU A 412 -20.14 9.60 5.24
C LEU A 412 -21.56 9.96 5.65
N SER A 413 -21.81 11.20 6.07
CA SER A 413 -23.14 11.68 6.41
C SER A 413 -24.10 11.52 5.23
N SER A 414 -23.65 11.80 4.00
CA SER A 414 -24.45 11.61 2.80
C SER A 414 -24.81 10.14 2.55
N VAL A 415 -23.92 9.20 2.88
CA VAL A 415 -24.18 7.75 2.78
C VAL A 415 -25.13 7.28 3.88
N LEU A 416 -24.93 7.79 5.11
CA LEU A 416 -25.69 7.41 6.31
C LEU A 416 -27.14 7.90 6.27
N GLN A 417 -27.41 9.04 5.64
CA GLN A 417 -28.76 9.62 5.55
C GLN A 417 -29.69 8.91 4.56
N HIS A 418 -29.31 7.75 4.01
CA HIS A 418 -30.01 7.01 2.96
C HIS A 418 -30.49 7.93 1.81
N PRO A 419 -29.73 8.06 0.72
CA PRO A 419 -30.05 9.01 -0.33
C PRO A 419 -31.42 8.72 -0.94
N ASN A 420 -32.38 9.61 -0.72
CA ASN A 420 -33.75 9.48 -1.26
C ASN A 420 -33.93 10.16 -2.63
N SER A 421 -32.85 10.64 -3.24
CA SER A 421 -32.87 11.27 -4.54
C SER A 421 -31.55 11.08 -5.28
N PHE A 422 -31.62 11.08 -6.60
CA PHE A 422 -30.45 10.99 -7.46
C PHE A 422 -29.43 12.12 -7.22
N THR A 423 -29.89 13.35 -6.93
CA THR A 423 -29.01 14.48 -6.61
C THR A 423 -28.15 14.19 -5.37
N LYS A 424 -28.73 13.59 -4.33
CA LYS A 424 -27.96 13.17 -3.13
C LYS A 424 -26.93 12.09 -3.48
N VAL A 425 -27.28 11.16 -4.37
CA VAL A 425 -26.33 10.15 -4.88
C VAL A 425 -25.17 10.82 -5.62
N MET A 426 -25.44 11.85 -6.44
CA MET A 426 -24.37 12.55 -7.16
C MET A 426 -23.44 13.29 -6.20
N VAL A 427 -24.01 13.99 -5.22
CA VAL A 427 -23.24 14.66 -4.16
C VAL A 427 -22.37 13.66 -3.39
N MET A 428 -22.90 12.48 -3.08
CA MET A 428 -22.16 11.39 -2.44
C MET A 428 -20.92 10.97 -3.26
N HIS A 429 -21.03 10.84 -4.58
CA HIS A 429 -19.89 10.52 -5.46
C HIS A 429 -18.89 11.66 -5.64
N VAL A 430 -19.30 12.91 -5.44
CA VAL A 430 -18.38 14.05 -5.52
C VAL A 430 -17.35 14.02 -4.40
N PHE A 431 -17.71 13.59 -3.18
CA PHE A 431 -16.79 13.62 -2.03
C PHE A 431 -15.53 12.75 -2.19
N PRO A 432 -15.60 11.47 -2.61
CA PRO A 432 -14.41 10.67 -2.88
C PRO A 432 -13.48 11.32 -3.92
N LEU A 433 -14.05 11.94 -4.97
CA LEU A 433 -13.28 12.66 -5.97
C LEU A 433 -12.57 13.86 -5.34
N LEU A 434 -13.28 14.68 -4.55
CA LEU A 434 -12.70 15.82 -3.84
C LEU A 434 -11.58 15.38 -2.90
N ILE A 435 -11.75 14.30 -2.15
CA ILE A 435 -10.73 13.73 -1.25
C ILE A 435 -9.48 13.31 -2.05
N SER A 436 -9.68 12.67 -3.21
CA SER A 436 -8.58 12.22 -4.09
C SER A 436 -7.91 13.34 -4.88
N LEU A 437 -8.63 14.43 -5.16
CA LEU A 437 -8.13 15.63 -5.84
C LEU A 437 -7.36 16.54 -4.89
N TYR A 438 -7.73 16.53 -3.61
CA TYR A 438 -7.10 17.36 -2.60
C TYR A 438 -5.57 17.16 -2.67
N PRO A 439 -4.74 18.22 -2.66
CA PRO A 439 -3.32 18.08 -3.01
C PRO A 439 -2.63 17.16 -2.01
N ALA A 440 -2.11 16.03 -2.49
CA ALA A 440 -1.37 15.06 -1.68
C ALA A 440 0.11 15.45 -1.51
N TYR A 441 0.62 16.34 -2.35
CA TYR A 441 2.02 16.74 -2.30
C TYR A 441 2.18 17.94 -1.37
N HIS A 442 2.44 17.68 -0.09
CA HIS A 442 2.96 18.72 0.77
C HIS A 442 4.25 19.28 0.13
N LYS A 443 4.38 20.61 0.13
CA LYS A 443 5.69 21.26 -0.07
C LYS A 443 6.62 20.55 0.90
N LEU A 444 7.65 19.87 0.36
CA LEU A 444 8.70 19.22 1.16
C LEU A 444 9.04 20.21 2.27
N ARG A 445 8.57 19.93 3.50
CA ARG A 445 8.88 20.79 4.63
C ARG A 445 10.40 20.71 4.67
N PRO A 446 11.13 21.82 4.52
CA PRO A 446 12.58 21.77 4.56
C PRO A 446 12.92 21.02 5.83
N LEU A 447 13.53 19.84 5.67
CA LEU A 447 13.94 18.99 6.77
C LEU A 447 14.86 19.88 7.58
N SER A 448 14.35 20.39 8.70
CA SER A 448 15.16 21.10 9.66
C SER A 448 16.11 20.04 10.17
N PHE A 449 17.34 20.04 9.63
CA PHE A 449 18.43 19.19 10.06
C PHE A 449 18.65 19.47 11.55
N LYS A 450 17.94 18.73 12.40
CA LYS A 450 18.33 18.58 13.79
C LYS A 450 19.46 17.55 13.76
N PRO A 451 20.63 17.86 14.32
CA PRO A 451 21.71 16.88 14.41
C PRO A 451 21.16 15.61 15.06
N PRO A 452 21.54 14.42 14.56
CA PRO A 452 21.02 13.17 15.08
C PRO A 452 21.30 13.13 16.59
N PRO A 453 20.31 12.85 17.44
CA PRO A 453 20.57 12.65 18.85
C PRO A 453 21.60 11.54 19.00
N ARG A 454 22.69 11.83 19.72
CA ARG A 454 23.79 10.90 19.98
C ARG A 454 23.17 9.58 20.49
N ARG A 455 23.36 8.48 19.75
CA ARG A 455 22.76 7.17 20.11
C ARG A 455 23.08 6.86 21.56
N SER A 456 22.04 6.65 22.36
CA SER A 456 22.23 5.97 23.64
C SER A 456 22.75 4.57 23.32
N PRO A 457 23.91 4.15 23.84
CA PRO A 457 24.59 2.90 23.46
C PRO A 457 23.76 1.63 23.75
N PHE A 458 22.63 1.76 24.45
CA PHE A 458 21.71 0.67 24.71
C PHE A 458 20.28 1.12 24.46
N THR A 459 19.69 0.66 23.36
CA THR A 459 18.23 0.64 23.25
C THR A 459 17.73 -0.35 24.30
N PRO A 460 16.93 0.08 25.29
CA PRO A 460 16.43 -0.84 26.31
C PRO A 460 15.65 -1.97 25.65
N SER A 461 15.80 -3.18 26.20
CA SER A 461 15.06 -4.36 25.75
C SER A 461 13.57 -4.08 25.74
N THR A 462 12.87 -4.60 24.73
CA THR A 462 11.42 -4.44 24.64
C THR A 462 10.79 -5.03 25.89
N PRO A 463 9.99 -4.26 26.66
CA PRO A 463 9.37 -4.80 27.87
C PRO A 463 8.48 -6.00 27.52
N ASN A 464 8.43 -6.99 28.41
CA ASN A 464 7.57 -8.17 28.24
C ASN A 464 6.08 -7.77 28.29
N LEU A 465 5.52 -7.44 27.13
CA LEU A 465 4.11 -7.05 27.01
C LEU A 465 3.18 -8.28 27.01
N THR A 466 2.05 -8.14 27.68
CA THR A 466 0.93 -9.09 27.58
C THR A 466 0.20 -8.93 26.25
N THR A 467 -0.44 -9.99 25.74
CA THR A 467 -1.23 -9.96 24.49
C THR A 467 -2.28 -8.85 24.52
N ARG A 468 -2.94 -8.64 25.67
CA ARG A 468 -3.92 -7.56 25.88
C ARG A 468 -3.29 -6.17 25.76
N GLN A 469 -2.09 -5.97 26.30
CA GLN A 469 -1.36 -4.70 26.16
C GLN A 469 -0.93 -4.45 24.70
N ILE A 470 -0.51 -5.50 23.98
CA ILE A 470 -0.16 -5.40 22.56
C ILE A 470 -1.38 -5.00 21.74
N LEU A 471 -2.52 -5.67 21.93
CA LEU A 471 -3.78 -5.32 21.25
C LEU A 471 -4.26 -3.92 21.62
N ARG A 472 -4.17 -3.55 22.90
CA ARG A 472 -4.48 -2.18 23.34
C ARG A 472 -3.57 -1.15 22.67
N LYS A 473 -2.29 -1.45 22.49
CA LYS A 473 -1.32 -0.60 21.78
C LYS A 473 -1.62 -0.51 20.27
N MET A 474 -2.11 -1.60 19.67
CA MET A 474 -2.55 -1.60 18.26
C MET A 474 -3.76 -0.68 18.06
N VAL A 475 -4.67 -0.60 19.02
CA VAL A 475 -5.87 0.26 18.95
C VAL A 475 -5.63 1.67 19.52
N SER A 476 -4.65 1.85 20.39
CA SER A 476 -4.34 3.17 20.96
C SER A 476 -3.70 4.10 19.94
N ARG A 477 -3.92 5.40 20.09
CA ARG A 477 -3.25 6.44 19.31
C ARG A 477 -1.74 6.29 19.37
N THR A 478 -1.05 6.54 18.26
CA THR A 478 0.41 6.38 18.23
C THR A 478 1.11 7.54 18.92
N GLU A 479 0.64 8.77 18.69
CA GLU A 479 1.22 9.97 19.28
C GLU A 479 0.15 10.77 20.02
N PRO A 480 0.18 10.81 21.36
CA PRO A 480 -0.80 11.56 22.14
C PRO A 480 -0.69 13.07 21.93
N ARG A 481 0.47 13.56 21.44
CA ARG A 481 0.75 14.98 21.16
C ARG A 481 0.16 15.48 19.84
N VAL A 482 -0.02 14.58 18.87
CA VAL A 482 -0.62 14.95 17.58
C VAL A 482 -2.12 15.13 17.81
N PRO A 483 -2.78 16.15 17.25
CA PRO A 483 -4.23 16.26 17.35
C PRO A 483 -4.96 15.08 16.69
N LEU A 484 -6.15 14.70 17.20
CA LEU A 484 -6.92 13.55 16.69
C LEU A 484 -7.14 13.60 15.18
N TRP A 485 -7.45 14.79 14.65
CA TRP A 485 -7.71 15.02 13.22
C TRP A 485 -6.45 15.03 12.34
N GLN A 486 -5.25 14.88 12.91
CA GLN A 486 -4.00 14.74 12.16
C GLN A 486 -3.47 13.29 12.22
N ASP A 487 -4.02 12.46 13.11
CA ASP A 487 -3.60 11.08 13.27
C ASP A 487 -4.34 10.19 12.27
N ALA A 488 -3.67 9.81 11.17
CA ALA A 488 -4.23 8.91 10.15
C ALA A 488 -4.78 7.60 10.75
N LYS A 489 -4.12 7.08 11.79
CA LYS A 489 -4.58 5.88 12.51
C LYS A 489 -5.95 6.11 13.15
N ALA A 490 -6.16 7.28 13.76
CA ALA A 490 -7.44 7.62 14.39
C ALA A 490 -8.57 7.72 13.36
N TYR A 491 -8.31 8.26 12.15
CA TYR A 491 -9.29 8.25 11.06
C TYR A 491 -9.68 6.83 10.67
N TYR A 492 -8.71 5.95 10.44
CA TYR A 492 -8.98 4.57 10.03
C TYR A 492 -9.69 3.75 11.12
N LEU A 493 -9.35 3.97 12.40
CA LEU A 493 -10.07 3.36 13.52
C LEU A 493 -11.52 3.87 13.60
N GLY A 494 -11.72 5.19 13.48
CA GLY A 494 -13.05 5.80 13.47
C GLY A 494 -13.90 5.28 12.32
N LEU A 495 -13.34 5.24 11.10
CA LEU A 495 -13.99 4.67 9.92
C LEU A 495 -14.33 3.19 10.11
N GLY A 496 -13.40 2.39 10.64
CA GLY A 496 -13.63 0.99 10.95
C GLY A 496 -14.79 0.81 11.94
N ALA A 497 -14.81 1.58 13.03
CA ALA A 497 -15.88 1.53 14.02
C ALA A 497 -17.23 1.95 13.43
N ILE A 498 -17.28 3.05 12.67
CA ILE A 498 -18.50 3.52 12.00
C ILE A 498 -19.03 2.45 11.03
N SER A 499 -18.16 1.83 10.23
CA SER A 499 -18.54 0.74 9.33
C SER A 499 -19.13 -0.45 10.08
N VAL A 500 -18.51 -0.88 11.19
CA VAL A 500 -19.06 -1.99 12.02
C VAL A 500 -20.44 -1.63 12.58
N VAL A 501 -20.58 -0.43 13.15
CA VAL A 501 -21.86 0.03 13.73
C VAL A 501 -22.94 0.08 12.65
N LEU A 502 -22.63 0.63 11.48
CA LEU A 502 -23.60 0.71 10.40
C LEU A 502 -23.98 -0.67 9.87
N ARG A 503 -23.00 -1.55 9.66
CA ARG A 503 -23.25 -2.92 9.21
C ARG A 503 -24.19 -3.64 10.17
N LEU A 504 -23.90 -3.54 11.46
CA LEU A 504 -24.73 -4.12 12.52
C LEU A 504 -26.13 -3.50 12.55
N TRP A 505 -26.24 -2.18 12.44
CA TRP A 505 -27.52 -1.47 12.38
C TRP A 505 -28.38 -1.93 11.19
N LEU A 506 -27.80 -1.97 9.99
CA LEU A 506 -28.51 -2.38 8.78
C LEU A 506 -28.91 -3.86 8.83
N THR A 507 -28.04 -4.73 9.34
CA THR A 507 -28.38 -6.15 9.56
C THR A 507 -29.50 -6.32 10.60
N LEU A 508 -29.49 -5.53 11.68
CA LEU A 508 -30.58 -5.52 12.66
C LEU A 508 -31.89 -5.02 12.05
N ALA A 509 -31.85 -3.96 11.23
CA ALA A 509 -33.03 -3.45 10.54
C ALA A 509 -33.65 -4.52 9.64
N CYS A 510 -32.85 -5.20 8.81
CA CYS A 510 -33.32 -6.33 8.00
C CYS A 510 -33.85 -7.48 8.86
N PHE A 511 -33.21 -7.79 9.99
CA PHE A 511 -33.64 -8.84 10.92
C PHE A 511 -35.02 -8.55 11.53
N PHE A 512 -35.30 -7.29 11.88
CA PHE A 512 -36.61 -6.88 12.41
C PHE A 512 -37.71 -6.82 11.34
N GLU A 513 -37.36 -6.55 10.09
CA GLU A 513 -38.31 -6.53 8.97
C GLU A 513 -38.82 -7.94 8.61
N VAL A 514 -38.01 -8.98 8.84
CA VAL A 514 -38.43 -10.38 8.65
C VAL A 514 -39.41 -10.78 9.77
N ASN A 515 -40.70 -10.46 9.59
CA ASN A 515 -41.74 -10.75 10.56
C ASN A 515 -42.12 -12.24 10.51
N ASN A 516 -41.67 -13.03 11.49
CA ASN A 516 -42.02 -14.45 11.59
C ASN A 516 -41.98 -14.90 13.06
N SER A 517 -42.93 -15.75 13.47
CA SER A 517 -43.10 -16.25 14.85
C SER A 517 -42.10 -17.35 15.27
N GLY A 518 -41.02 -17.55 14.50
CA GLY A 518 -40.01 -18.58 14.78
C GLY A 518 -38.97 -18.17 15.82
N SER A 519 -38.11 -19.11 16.22
CA SER A 519 -36.98 -18.83 17.12
C SER A 519 -36.02 -17.79 16.53
N VAL A 520 -35.30 -17.06 17.39
CA VAL A 520 -34.33 -16.01 17.00
C VAL A 520 -33.30 -16.56 16.01
N VAL A 521 -32.80 -17.78 16.21
CA VAL A 521 -31.84 -18.44 15.33
C VAL A 521 -32.45 -18.72 13.96
N HIS A 522 -33.69 -19.21 13.91
CA HIS A 522 -34.39 -19.44 12.65
C HIS A 522 -34.64 -18.12 11.91
N ARG A 523 -35.01 -17.05 12.62
CA ARG A 523 -35.15 -15.70 12.05
C ARG A 523 -33.82 -15.19 11.51
N ALA A 524 -32.71 -15.37 12.24
CA ALA A 524 -31.39 -14.93 11.80
C ALA A 524 -30.93 -15.69 10.54
N TRP A 525 -31.06 -17.02 10.53
CA TRP A 525 -30.77 -17.84 9.36
C TRP A 525 -31.63 -17.45 8.16
N ARG A 526 -32.95 -17.29 8.39
CA ARG A 526 -33.88 -16.83 7.35
C ARG A 526 -33.48 -15.45 6.83
N THR A 527 -33.13 -14.53 7.70
CA THR A 527 -32.65 -13.19 7.31
C THR A 527 -31.45 -13.32 6.37
N VAL A 528 -30.42 -14.10 6.71
CA VAL A 528 -29.25 -14.30 5.83
C VAL A 528 -29.64 -14.92 4.49
N THR A 529 -30.45 -15.98 4.51
CA THR A 529 -30.87 -16.69 3.28
C THR A 529 -31.80 -15.87 2.38
N VAL A 530 -32.60 -14.97 2.95
CA VAL A 530 -33.51 -14.09 2.20
C VAL A 530 -32.75 -12.85 1.73
N LEU A 531 -31.85 -12.31 2.54
CA LEU A 531 -31.13 -11.09 2.24
C LEU A 531 -30.31 -11.25 0.96
N PHE A 532 -29.56 -12.35 0.77
CA PHE A 532 -28.75 -12.49 -0.44
C PHE A 532 -29.59 -12.48 -1.74
N PRO A 533 -30.61 -13.33 -1.97
CA PRO A 533 -31.41 -13.28 -3.19
C PRO A 533 -32.17 -11.95 -3.35
N THR A 534 -32.74 -11.42 -2.27
CA THR A 534 -33.58 -10.21 -2.33
C THR A 534 -32.80 -8.92 -2.51
N THR A 535 -31.52 -8.90 -2.13
CA THR A 535 -30.68 -7.70 -2.24
C THR A 535 -29.65 -7.82 -3.36
N PHE A 536 -29.19 -9.02 -3.71
CA PHE A 536 -28.18 -9.22 -4.76
C PHE A 536 -28.84 -9.49 -6.12
N LEU A 537 -29.85 -10.35 -6.19
CA LEU A 537 -30.43 -10.85 -7.46
C LEU A 537 -31.74 -10.16 -7.87
N ARG A 538 -32.23 -9.20 -7.07
CA ARG A 538 -33.52 -8.53 -7.30
C ARG A 538 -33.59 -7.75 -8.60
N HIS A 539 -32.51 -7.06 -8.96
CA HIS A 539 -32.48 -6.25 -10.18
C HIS A 539 -31.04 -6.21 -10.75
N PRO A 540 -30.84 -6.28 -12.07
CA PRO A 540 -29.49 -6.34 -12.64
C PRO A 540 -28.59 -5.15 -12.28
N ALA A 541 -29.13 -3.93 -12.14
CA ALA A 541 -28.33 -2.77 -11.70
C ALA A 541 -27.83 -2.95 -10.27
N GLN A 542 -28.68 -3.47 -9.39
CA GLN A 542 -28.36 -3.78 -8.01
C GLN A 542 -27.34 -4.92 -7.93
N SER A 543 -27.48 -5.95 -8.78
CA SER A 543 -26.50 -7.03 -8.89
C SER A 543 -25.12 -6.54 -9.33
N SER A 544 -25.05 -5.54 -10.22
CA SER A 544 -23.78 -4.95 -10.66
C SER A 544 -23.03 -4.30 -9.49
N ILE A 545 -23.71 -3.46 -8.70
CA ILE A 545 -23.10 -2.81 -7.53
C ILE A 545 -22.78 -3.82 -6.42
N SER A 546 -23.66 -4.78 -6.18
CA SER A 546 -23.46 -5.81 -5.16
C SER A 546 -22.28 -6.72 -5.51
N SER A 547 -22.13 -7.07 -6.80
CA SER A 547 -20.98 -7.82 -7.29
C SER A 547 -19.68 -7.04 -7.14
N ASP A 548 -19.70 -5.75 -7.51
CA ASP A 548 -18.57 -4.84 -7.32
C ASP A 548 -18.13 -4.81 -5.85
N HIS A 549 -19.08 -4.71 -4.91
CA HIS A 549 -18.81 -4.76 -3.47
C HIS A 549 -18.12 -6.08 -3.05
N VAL A 550 -18.64 -7.23 -3.49
CA VAL A 550 -18.03 -8.54 -3.17
C VAL A 550 -16.61 -8.62 -3.73
N CYS A 551 -16.39 -8.15 -4.95
CA CYS A 551 -15.06 -8.07 -5.55
C CYS A 551 -14.13 -7.12 -4.77
N VAL A 552 -14.60 -5.95 -4.33
CA VAL A 552 -13.83 -5.03 -3.47
C VAL A 552 -13.44 -5.72 -2.16
N ALA A 553 -14.39 -6.36 -1.48
CA ALA A 553 -14.14 -7.04 -0.21
C ALA A 553 -13.10 -8.16 -0.36
N LEU A 554 -13.25 -9.01 -1.39
CA LEU A 554 -12.29 -10.08 -1.69
C LEU A 554 -10.90 -9.52 -2.01
N SER A 555 -10.83 -8.50 -2.87
CA SER A 555 -9.58 -7.83 -3.22
C SER A 555 -8.91 -7.16 -2.02
N ALA A 556 -9.69 -6.54 -1.13
CA ALA A 556 -9.18 -5.96 0.11
C ALA A 556 -8.63 -7.05 1.03
N SER A 557 -9.33 -8.18 1.21
CA SER A 557 -8.82 -9.31 2.00
C SER A 557 -7.51 -9.88 1.44
N VAL A 558 -7.41 -10.05 0.12
CA VAL A 558 -6.18 -10.51 -0.54
C VAL A 558 -5.04 -9.50 -0.35
N TYR A 559 -5.34 -8.20 -0.47
CA TYR A 559 -4.37 -7.13 -0.22
C TYR A 559 -3.87 -7.13 1.22
N VAL A 560 -4.77 -7.17 2.20
CA VAL A 560 -4.43 -7.27 3.63
C VAL A 560 -3.54 -8.49 3.89
N LEU A 561 -3.89 -9.63 3.30
CA LEU A 561 -3.16 -10.89 3.49
C LEU A 561 -1.71 -10.82 2.93
N ILE A 562 -1.53 -10.28 1.73
CA ILE A 562 -0.20 -10.14 1.10
C ILE A 562 0.62 -9.05 1.80
N GLU A 563 0.01 -7.89 2.07
CA GLU A 563 0.74 -6.72 2.57
C GLU A 563 1.08 -6.83 4.06
N SER A 564 0.22 -7.47 4.88
CA SER A 564 0.50 -7.71 6.30
C SER A 564 1.78 -8.54 6.49
N GLY A 565 2.00 -9.59 5.69
CA GLY A 565 3.22 -10.38 5.76
C GLY A 565 4.48 -9.57 5.40
N LEU A 566 4.38 -8.62 4.46
CA LEU A 566 5.48 -7.72 4.12
C LEU A 566 5.79 -6.76 5.28
N TRP A 567 4.76 -6.19 5.92
CA TRP A 567 4.95 -5.29 7.04
C TRP A 567 5.41 -5.98 8.32
N LEU A 568 4.92 -7.18 8.61
CA LEU A 568 5.41 -8.01 9.70
C LEU A 568 6.89 -8.33 9.52
N TRP A 569 7.32 -8.63 8.29
CA TRP A 569 8.75 -8.79 7.98
C TRP A 569 9.53 -7.50 8.22
N LYS A 570 9.04 -6.35 7.73
CA LYS A 570 9.70 -5.05 7.94
C LYS A 570 9.78 -4.68 9.43
N ALA A 571 8.73 -4.96 10.20
CA ALA A 571 8.70 -4.75 11.64
C ALA A 571 9.68 -5.69 12.37
N ALA A 572 9.78 -6.94 11.93
CA ALA A 572 10.75 -7.91 12.46
C ALA A 572 12.19 -7.43 12.24
N VAL A 573 12.52 -6.98 11.02
CA VAL A 573 13.87 -6.46 10.69
C VAL A 573 14.16 -5.14 11.40
N ALA A 574 13.15 -4.28 11.58
CA ALA A 574 13.30 -3.03 12.31
C ALA A 574 13.36 -3.22 13.84
N SER A 575 13.16 -4.44 14.34
CA SER A 575 13.11 -4.69 15.78
C SER A 575 14.48 -4.48 16.42
N PRO A 576 14.58 -3.81 17.57
CA PRO A 576 15.86 -3.60 18.26
C PRO A 576 16.57 -4.89 18.66
N SER A 577 15.83 -5.98 18.91
CA SER A 577 16.41 -7.29 19.23
C SER A 577 16.84 -8.09 18.00
N SER A 578 16.60 -7.57 16.79
CA SER A 578 16.90 -8.31 15.58
C SER A 578 18.40 -8.46 15.40
N ARG A 579 18.87 -9.71 15.42
CA ARG A 579 20.27 -10.07 15.13
C ARG A 579 20.33 -10.80 13.81
N LEU A 580 21.04 -10.22 12.84
CA LEU A 580 21.35 -10.86 11.58
C LEU A 580 22.61 -11.72 11.79
N PRO A 581 22.53 -13.05 11.70
CA PRO A 581 23.70 -13.92 11.84
C PRO A 581 24.68 -13.63 10.69
N GLY A 582 25.87 -13.15 11.02
CA GLY A 582 26.98 -12.99 10.07
C GLY A 582 27.69 -11.63 10.02
N SER A 583 27.50 -10.71 10.97
CA SER A 583 28.19 -9.40 10.90
C SER A 583 29.47 -9.26 11.73
N TYR A 584 29.88 -10.23 12.57
CA TYR A 584 31.01 -10.00 13.49
C TYR A 584 31.97 -11.16 13.83
N ASP A 585 31.79 -12.40 13.35
CA ASP A 585 32.63 -13.53 13.83
C ASP A 585 33.40 -14.27 12.71
N SER A 586 33.82 -13.58 11.64
CA SER A 586 34.68 -14.19 10.61
C SER A 586 36.00 -13.45 10.42
N ASP A 587 36.60 -12.99 11.52
CA ASP A 587 37.98 -12.48 11.49
C ASP A 587 39.03 -13.62 11.46
N ASP A 588 38.63 -14.88 11.66
CA ASP A 588 39.57 -15.99 11.91
C ASP A 588 39.86 -16.94 10.72
N GLU A 589 39.21 -16.80 9.54
CA GLU A 589 39.48 -17.71 8.40
C GLU A 589 39.50 -17.01 7.01
N MET A 590 40.10 -15.82 6.90
CA MET A 590 40.43 -15.22 5.60
C MET A 590 41.85 -15.60 5.14
N GLU A 591 42.07 -16.89 4.85
CA GLU A 591 43.21 -17.31 4.03
C GLU A 591 42.73 -17.65 2.60
N ASP A 592 43.07 -16.73 1.68
CA ASP A 592 43.39 -16.92 0.25
C ASP A 592 42.33 -17.12 -0.87
N ASP A 593 41.01 -17.00 -0.66
CA ASP A 593 40.04 -17.09 -1.78
C ASP A 593 39.37 -15.73 -2.15
N ASP A 594 40.18 -14.83 -2.72
CA ASP A 594 39.85 -13.42 -3.04
C ASP A 594 38.72 -13.22 -4.10
N ASP A 595 38.34 -14.24 -4.87
CA ASP A 595 37.46 -14.04 -6.05
C ASP A 595 35.95 -14.25 -5.78
N ASN A 596 35.54 -14.69 -4.59
CA ASN A 596 34.13 -14.97 -4.27
C ASN A 596 33.47 -14.01 -3.24
N MET A 597 34.21 -13.01 -2.76
CA MET A 597 33.77 -12.14 -1.64
C MET A 597 32.59 -11.21 -1.98
N LEU A 598 32.25 -11.02 -3.27
CA LEU A 598 31.17 -10.13 -3.71
C LEU A 598 29.76 -10.76 -3.67
N ARG A 599 29.61 -11.98 -3.14
CA ARG A 599 28.31 -12.69 -3.07
C ARG A 599 27.93 -13.16 -1.66
N ALA A 600 28.13 -12.33 -0.64
CA ALA A 600 27.62 -12.62 0.70
C ALA A 600 26.10 -12.92 0.67
N PRO A 601 25.65 -14.13 1.02
CA PRO A 601 24.23 -14.47 0.99
C PRO A 601 23.47 -13.69 2.07
N LEU A 602 22.31 -13.13 1.73
CA LEU A 602 21.42 -12.52 2.71
C LEU A 602 21.08 -13.53 3.83
N PRO A 603 21.11 -13.12 5.10
CA PRO A 603 20.88 -14.01 6.23
C PRO A 603 19.53 -14.73 6.09
N SER A 604 19.59 -16.06 6.08
CA SER A 604 18.41 -16.93 5.93
C SER A 604 17.58 -17.03 7.21
N SER A 605 18.09 -16.55 8.34
CA SER A 605 17.33 -16.52 9.58
C SER A 605 17.50 -15.22 10.35
N LEU A 606 16.39 -14.65 10.80
CA LEU A 606 16.38 -13.48 11.67
C LEU A 606 16.23 -13.97 13.11
N ARG A 607 17.21 -13.71 13.99
CA ARG A 607 17.07 -14.01 15.42
C ARG A 607 16.37 -12.84 16.11
N LEU A 608 15.29 -13.13 16.85
CA LEU A 608 14.52 -12.15 17.60
C LEU A 608 14.34 -12.61 19.05
N ASP A 609 14.36 -11.65 19.99
CA ASP A 609 13.97 -11.89 21.38
C ASP A 609 12.54 -12.43 21.44
N ARG A 610 12.27 -13.29 22.43
CA ARG A 610 10.94 -13.77 22.81
C ARG A 610 9.91 -12.65 22.94
N ALA A 611 10.27 -11.49 23.50
CA ALA A 611 9.35 -10.36 23.64
C ALA A 611 8.87 -9.83 22.28
N ASP A 612 9.79 -9.58 21.36
CA ASP A 612 9.48 -9.07 20.01
C ASP A 612 8.75 -10.12 19.15
N ARG A 613 9.15 -11.41 19.26
CA ARG A 613 8.44 -12.53 18.62
C ARG A 613 6.97 -12.59 19.05
N LYS A 614 6.70 -12.42 20.35
CA LYS A 614 5.33 -12.40 20.87
C LYS A 614 4.52 -11.21 20.35
N VAL A 615 5.14 -10.04 20.17
CA VAL A 615 4.49 -8.86 19.57
C VAL A 615 4.10 -9.14 18.13
N ILE A 616 5.04 -9.65 17.32
CA ILE A 616 4.82 -9.96 15.89
C ILE A 616 3.75 -11.04 15.73
N GLU A 617 3.80 -12.11 16.52
CA GLU A 617 2.81 -13.18 16.47
C GLU A 617 1.41 -12.70 16.89
N THR A 618 1.32 -11.87 17.94
CA THR A 618 0.04 -11.29 18.37
C THR A 618 -0.56 -10.40 17.26
N GLN A 619 0.27 -9.61 16.59
CA GLN A 619 -0.16 -8.77 15.47
C GLN A 619 -0.62 -9.61 14.28
N ALA A 620 0.12 -10.68 13.93
CA ALA A 620 -0.25 -11.62 12.88
C ALA A 620 -1.60 -12.31 13.18
N CYS A 621 -1.78 -12.79 14.41
CA CYS A 621 -3.03 -13.38 14.87
C CYS A 621 -4.20 -12.38 14.79
N ALA A 622 -3.98 -11.11 15.16
CA ALA A 622 -5.00 -10.07 15.07
C ALA A 622 -5.43 -9.81 13.62
N VAL A 623 -4.50 -9.82 12.66
CA VAL A 623 -4.83 -9.69 11.22
C VAL A 623 -5.61 -10.90 10.71
N VAL A 624 -5.22 -12.12 11.09
CA VAL A 624 -5.96 -13.33 10.69
C VAL A 624 -7.35 -13.34 11.30
N ALA A 625 -7.50 -12.95 12.57
CA ALA A 625 -8.80 -12.81 13.22
C ALA A 625 -9.67 -11.75 12.51
N LEU A 626 -9.08 -10.61 12.13
CA LEU A 626 -9.76 -9.57 11.37
C LEU A 626 -10.27 -10.08 10.01
N LEU A 627 -9.44 -10.84 9.29
CA LEU A 627 -9.82 -11.46 8.01
C LEU A 627 -10.92 -12.53 8.19
N ALA A 628 -10.82 -13.36 9.23
CA ALA A 628 -11.83 -14.38 9.55
C ALA A 628 -13.19 -13.76 9.91
N LEU A 629 -13.19 -12.60 10.59
CA LEU A 629 -14.38 -11.84 10.93
C LEU A 629 -14.90 -10.97 9.78
N SER A 630 -14.16 -10.85 8.67
CA SER A 630 -14.50 -9.95 7.57
C SER A 630 -15.90 -10.16 6.96
N PRO A 631 -16.42 -11.39 6.81
CA PRO A 631 -17.80 -11.59 6.33
C PRO A 631 -18.87 -10.97 7.24
N LEU A 632 -18.59 -10.91 8.55
CA LEU A 632 -19.48 -10.33 9.55
C LEU A 632 -19.30 -8.81 9.64
N LEU A 633 -18.05 -8.33 9.70
CA LEU A 633 -17.72 -6.92 9.86
C LEU A 633 -17.98 -6.11 8.59
N GLY A 634 -17.92 -6.74 7.42
CA GLY A 634 -17.94 -6.08 6.11
C GLY A 634 -16.54 -5.71 5.62
N GLY A 635 -16.37 -5.63 4.30
CA GLY A 635 -15.07 -5.31 3.69
C GLY A 635 -14.55 -3.93 4.09
N SER A 636 -15.45 -2.97 4.32
CA SER A 636 -15.13 -1.62 4.77
C SER A 636 -14.46 -1.57 6.14
N ALA A 637 -15.07 -2.24 7.11
CA ALA A 637 -14.55 -2.31 8.47
C ALA A 637 -13.20 -3.02 8.50
N THR A 638 -13.12 -4.20 7.86
CA THR A 638 -11.88 -4.99 7.78
C THR A 638 -10.74 -4.18 7.18
N PHE A 639 -10.97 -3.53 6.04
CA PHE A 639 -9.94 -2.75 5.38
C PHE A 639 -9.52 -1.53 6.23
N SER A 640 -10.46 -0.80 6.81
CA SER A 640 -10.18 0.36 7.66
C SER A 640 -9.39 -0.02 8.92
N LEU A 641 -9.83 -1.06 9.64
CA LEU A 641 -9.15 -1.53 10.85
C LEU A 641 -7.73 -2.03 10.54
N TYR A 642 -7.55 -2.69 9.40
CA TYR A 642 -6.22 -3.08 8.94
C TYR A 642 -5.33 -1.86 8.65
N LEU A 643 -5.85 -0.83 7.95
CA LEU A 643 -5.08 0.38 7.65
C LEU A 643 -4.65 1.12 8.93
N ALA A 644 -5.47 1.10 9.99
CA ALA A 644 -5.08 1.61 11.29
C ALA A 644 -3.90 0.85 11.91
N VAL A 645 -3.92 -0.49 11.84
CA VAL A 645 -2.79 -1.33 12.28
C VAL A 645 -1.54 -1.01 11.46
N ARG A 646 -1.70 -0.92 10.14
CA ARG A 646 -0.64 -0.60 9.19
C ARG A 646 0.03 0.74 9.47
N CYS A 647 -0.71 1.79 9.82
CA CYS A 647 -0.13 3.07 10.23
C CYS A 647 0.87 2.91 11.38
N THR A 648 0.60 2.01 12.33
CA THR A 648 1.51 1.72 13.44
C THR A 648 2.82 1.11 12.95
N TRP A 649 2.75 0.17 12.00
CA TRP A 649 3.94 -0.44 11.40
C TRP A 649 4.75 0.54 10.56
N VAL A 650 4.09 1.40 9.79
CA VAL A 650 4.76 2.45 9.00
C VAL A 650 5.55 3.37 9.92
N GLN A 651 4.91 3.89 10.97
CA GLN A 651 5.55 4.79 11.93
C GLN A 651 6.70 4.11 12.69
N GLN A 652 6.53 2.85 13.08
CA GLN A 652 7.61 2.06 13.67
C GLN A 652 8.78 1.93 12.70
N TYR A 653 8.53 1.53 11.46
CA TYR A 653 9.58 1.35 10.46
C TYR A 653 10.32 2.66 10.16
N GLU A 654 9.61 3.77 9.98
CA GLU A 654 10.21 5.09 9.72
C GLU A 654 11.06 5.56 10.90
N LYS A 655 10.61 5.34 12.13
CA LYS A 655 11.37 5.69 13.35
C LYS A 655 12.70 4.93 13.44
N HIS A 656 12.74 3.67 13.00
CA HIS A 656 13.96 2.87 13.04
C HIS A 656 14.87 3.11 11.82
N ARG A 657 14.29 3.36 10.64
CA ARG A 657 15.04 3.59 9.40
C ARG A 657 15.71 4.96 9.34
N GLY A 658 15.05 6.02 9.83
CA GLY A 658 15.57 7.39 9.77
C GLY A 658 17.01 7.52 10.30
N PRO A 659 17.31 7.01 11.51
CA PRO A 659 18.68 7.04 12.04
C PRO A 659 19.69 6.20 11.26
N GLN A 660 19.27 5.17 10.53
CA GLN A 660 20.18 4.28 9.79
C GLN A 660 20.60 4.88 8.44
N GLU A 661 19.69 5.60 7.77
CA GLU A 661 20.01 6.31 6.53
C GLU A 661 20.86 7.55 6.76
N ASP A 662 20.62 8.27 7.87
CA ASP A 662 21.42 9.44 8.25
C ASP A 662 22.83 9.04 8.75
N GLU A 663 22.98 7.80 9.21
CA GLU A 663 24.25 7.21 9.67
C GLU A 663 24.96 6.38 8.62
N VAL A 664 24.71 6.52 7.31
CA VAL A 664 25.70 6.02 6.34
C VAL A 664 26.98 6.81 6.63
N PRO A 665 27.94 6.24 7.39
CA PRO A 665 29.06 7.03 7.85
C PRO A 665 29.81 7.41 6.58
N PRO A 666 30.38 8.62 6.50
CA PRO A 666 31.40 8.85 5.48
C PRO A 666 32.34 7.64 5.54
N PRO A 667 32.62 6.99 4.39
CA PRO A 667 33.36 5.74 4.35
C PRO A 667 34.57 5.87 5.27
N PRO A 668 34.82 4.90 6.18
CA PRO A 668 35.83 5.03 7.20
C PRO A 668 37.12 5.48 6.53
N ARG A 669 37.59 6.68 6.89
CA ARG A 669 38.82 7.23 6.33
C ARG A 669 39.91 6.20 6.61
N ARG A 670 40.47 5.59 5.56
CA ARG A 670 41.62 4.73 5.75
C ARG A 670 42.69 5.62 6.40
N PRO A 671 43.33 5.20 7.48
CA PRO A 671 44.25 6.06 8.23
C PRO A 671 45.44 6.62 7.42
N ASN A 672 45.62 6.17 6.16
CA ASN A 672 46.69 6.60 5.25
C ASN A 672 46.20 7.14 3.88
N SER A 673 44.91 7.43 3.71
CA SER A 673 44.41 8.03 2.46
C SER A 673 44.25 9.54 2.62
N ASP A 674 45.07 10.31 1.91
CA ASP A 674 44.90 11.77 1.83
C ASP A 674 43.76 12.07 0.84
N VAL A 675 42.73 12.78 1.31
CA VAL A 675 41.61 13.22 0.46
C VAL A 675 42.09 14.42 -0.34
N ILE A 676 42.17 14.28 -1.66
CA ILE A 676 42.63 15.33 -2.57
C ILE A 676 41.47 16.25 -2.93
N GLU A 677 40.34 15.67 -3.31
CA GLU A 677 39.19 16.45 -3.81
C GLU A 677 37.87 15.79 -3.38
N ASP A 678 37.01 16.59 -2.76
CA ASP A 678 35.62 16.26 -2.46
C ASP A 678 34.72 17.24 -3.20
N LYS A 679 34.17 16.81 -4.35
CA LYS A 679 33.29 17.64 -5.18
C LYS A 679 31.86 17.10 -5.16
N GLU A 680 30.92 17.94 -4.75
CA GLU A 680 29.49 17.65 -4.80
C GLU A 680 28.82 18.44 -5.93
N GLU A 681 28.37 17.75 -6.97
CA GLU A 681 27.60 18.36 -8.07
C GLU A 681 26.13 17.98 -7.95
N VAL A 682 25.25 18.97 -7.80
CA VAL A 682 23.81 18.77 -7.79
C VAL A 682 23.27 19.11 -9.18
N GLN A 683 22.82 18.09 -9.92
CA GLN A 683 22.20 18.27 -11.24
C GLN A 683 20.69 18.01 -11.15
N LEU A 684 19.92 18.97 -11.63
CA LEU A 684 18.49 18.79 -11.86
C LEU A 684 18.31 18.11 -13.22
N LEU A 685 17.93 16.84 -13.22
CA LEU A 685 17.67 16.08 -14.43
C LEU A 685 16.16 15.91 -14.60
N GLU A 686 15.67 16.12 -15.82
CA GLU A 686 14.31 15.78 -16.20
C GLU A 686 14.39 14.68 -17.25
N ASN A 687 13.75 13.53 -16.99
CA ASN A 687 13.69 12.47 -17.98
C ASN A 687 12.70 12.83 -19.10
N GLU A 688 12.70 12.07 -20.19
CA GLU A 688 11.76 12.24 -21.32
C GLU A 688 10.28 12.20 -20.90
N GLU A 689 10.00 11.67 -19.71
CA GLU A 689 8.66 11.53 -19.12
C GLU A 689 8.26 12.70 -18.21
N GLY A 690 9.11 13.72 -18.07
CA GLY A 690 8.87 14.91 -17.24
C GLY A 690 9.00 14.67 -15.72
N GLU A 691 9.54 13.51 -15.31
CA GLU A 691 9.95 13.30 -13.93
C GLU A 691 11.27 14.02 -13.69
N ARG A 692 11.26 14.83 -12.64
CA ARG A 692 12.44 15.57 -12.20
C ARG A 692 13.14 14.73 -11.14
N TYR A 693 14.46 14.65 -11.23
CA TYR A 693 15.33 14.06 -10.24
C TYR A 693 16.41 15.08 -9.90
N MET A 694 16.73 15.16 -8.63
CA MET A 694 17.93 15.83 -8.16
C MET A 694 19.02 14.76 -8.06
N GLU A 695 19.92 14.74 -9.03
CA GLU A 695 21.09 13.87 -9.03
C GLU A 695 22.23 14.58 -8.31
N VAL A 696 22.52 14.15 -7.08
CA VAL A 696 23.67 14.58 -6.30
C VAL A 696 24.82 13.63 -6.61
N ARG A 697 25.83 14.13 -7.31
CA ARG A 697 27.05 13.41 -7.65
C ARG A 697 28.12 13.84 -6.66
N LYS A 698 28.51 12.95 -5.74
CA LYS A 698 29.67 13.19 -4.87
C LYS A 698 30.85 12.43 -5.44
N MET A 699 31.87 13.16 -5.85
CA MET A 699 33.14 12.62 -6.29
C MET A 699 34.14 12.77 -5.16
N HIS A 700 34.60 11.63 -4.65
CA HIS A 700 35.65 11.55 -3.64
C HIS A 700 36.91 11.03 -4.32
N VAL A 701 37.93 11.88 -4.42
CA VAL A 701 39.25 11.51 -4.94
C VAL A 701 40.21 11.40 -3.77
N SER A 702 40.68 10.19 -3.50
CA SER A 702 41.65 9.91 -2.46
C SER A 702 42.94 9.34 -3.05
N GLU A 703 44.08 9.76 -2.53
CA GLU A 703 45.38 9.21 -2.93
C GLU A 703 45.74 8.06 -1.99
N MET A 704 45.89 6.86 -2.54
CA MET A 704 46.52 5.76 -1.82
C MET A 704 48.03 5.93 -1.90
N ARG A 705 48.64 6.29 -0.76
CA ARG A 705 50.09 6.12 -0.63
C ARG A 705 50.38 4.63 -0.55
N PRO A 706 51.17 4.05 -1.48
CA PRO A 706 51.64 2.69 -1.33
C PRO A 706 52.38 2.61 0.01
N ARG A 707 52.00 1.64 0.84
CA ARG A 707 52.61 1.39 2.14
C ARG A 707 54.06 1.01 1.87
N GLY A 708 54.93 2.01 1.81
CA GLY A 708 56.34 1.81 1.56
C GLY A 708 56.85 0.80 2.58
N ALA A 709 57.61 -0.19 2.11
CA ALA A 709 58.34 -1.14 2.92
C ALA A 709 59.47 -0.45 3.73
N ALA A 710 59.14 0.65 4.41
CA ALA A 710 59.97 1.27 5.42
C ALA A 710 59.98 0.28 6.58
N GLY A 711 61.05 -0.52 6.60
CA GLY A 711 61.25 -1.60 7.55
C GLY A 711 61.01 -1.17 8.99
N ALA A 712 60.59 -2.17 9.76
CA ALA A 712 60.49 -2.16 11.20
C ALA A 712 61.84 -1.84 11.89
N ARG A 713 62.32 -0.60 11.80
CA ARG A 713 63.25 -0.04 12.79
C ARG A 713 62.45 0.86 13.71
N ARG A 714 61.84 0.21 14.69
CA ARG A 714 61.39 0.84 15.94
C ARG A 714 62.63 1.55 16.53
N PRO A 715 62.62 2.88 16.73
CA PRO A 715 63.69 3.53 17.46
C PRO A 715 63.63 3.04 18.91
N VAL A 716 64.68 2.34 19.36
CA VAL A 716 64.91 2.10 20.78
C VAL A 716 65.25 3.45 21.39
N ASN A 717 64.37 3.98 22.25
CA ASN A 717 64.66 5.12 23.10
C ASN A 717 65.58 4.63 24.24
N PRO A 718 66.81 5.16 24.41
CA PRO A 718 67.63 4.89 25.58
C PRO A 718 67.61 6.13 26.49
N ALA A 719 66.65 6.22 27.41
CA ALA A 719 66.76 7.03 28.63
C ALA A 719 65.44 6.97 29.42
N THR A 720 65.33 6.03 30.36
CA THR A 720 64.42 6.19 31.51
C THR A 720 65.12 5.55 32.71
N PRO A 721 65.49 6.32 33.75
CA PRO A 721 66.13 5.79 34.95
C PRO A 721 65.09 5.07 35.85
N PRO A 722 65.53 4.15 36.72
CA PRO A 722 64.63 3.35 37.55
C PRO A 722 64.02 4.19 38.66
N PRO A 723 62.76 3.93 39.08
CA PRO A 723 62.24 4.51 40.31
C PRO A 723 62.79 3.76 41.51
N LEU A 724 63.27 4.55 42.48
CA LEU A 724 63.74 4.15 43.79
C LEU A 724 62.57 3.73 44.69
N ASP A 725 62.82 2.70 45.49
CA ASP A 725 62.10 2.37 46.71
C ASP A 725 62.03 3.58 47.67
N ALA A 726 60.83 3.88 48.15
CA ALA A 726 60.60 4.62 49.39
C ALA A 726 59.26 4.16 49.97
N GLY A 727 59.30 3.75 51.24
CA GLY A 727 58.18 3.18 51.97
C GLY A 727 57.21 4.19 52.57
N ASP A 728 56.23 3.59 53.25
CA ASP A 728 55.41 4.05 54.38
C ASP A 728 54.88 5.50 54.36
N GLU A 729 53.55 5.64 54.42
CA GLU A 729 52.87 6.20 55.59
C GLU A 729 51.35 6.19 55.45
N ASP A 730 50.71 5.88 56.58
CA ASP A 730 49.27 5.80 56.84
C ASP A 730 48.52 7.14 56.65
N GLN A 731 47.27 7.08 56.16
CA GLN A 731 46.12 7.77 56.79
C GLN A 731 44.79 7.52 56.04
N GLU A 732 43.83 6.90 56.75
CA GLU A 732 42.39 7.02 56.51
C GLU A 732 41.94 8.50 56.63
N PRO A 733 40.78 8.86 56.04
CA PRO A 733 39.64 9.08 56.95
C PRO A 733 38.27 8.68 56.40
N MET A 734 37.56 7.94 57.24
CA MET A 734 36.19 8.18 57.75
C MET A 734 35.09 8.73 56.82
N THR A 735 34.05 7.90 56.68
CA THR A 735 32.63 8.28 56.50
C THR A 735 32.12 9.12 57.67
N PRO A 736 31.00 9.87 57.52
CA PRO A 736 29.77 9.48 58.25
C PRO A 736 28.46 9.94 57.53
N PRO A 737 27.26 9.94 58.15
CA PRO A 737 26.35 8.80 58.08
C PRO A 737 24.92 9.16 57.60
N SER A 738 24.10 8.12 57.51
CA SER A 738 22.67 8.14 57.26
C SER A 738 21.85 8.85 58.35
N SER A 739 20.71 9.42 57.95
CA SER A 739 19.52 9.49 58.80
C SER A 739 18.22 9.55 57.96
N THR A 740 17.37 8.54 58.17
CA THR A 740 15.90 8.59 58.15
C THR A 740 15.45 8.26 59.59
N PRO A 741 14.16 8.21 60.00
CA PRO A 741 12.89 8.51 59.30
C PRO A 741 11.90 9.37 60.16
N SER A 742 10.77 9.79 59.57
CA SER A 742 9.46 9.74 60.27
C SER A 742 8.29 9.93 59.33
N GLU A 743 7.37 8.96 59.42
CA GLU A 743 5.96 9.03 59.04
C GLU A 743 5.23 10.15 59.81
N VAL A 744 4.17 10.73 59.25
CA VAL A 744 2.81 10.77 59.84
C VAL A 744 1.79 11.12 58.73
N ARG A 745 0.65 10.42 58.78
CA ARG A 745 -0.51 10.43 57.89
C ARG A 745 -1.39 11.70 57.96
N HIS A 746 -2.21 11.82 56.91
CA HIS A 746 -3.65 12.13 56.87
C HIS A 746 -4.12 13.43 56.19
N ALA A 747 -4.86 13.19 55.09
CA ALA A 747 -6.25 13.59 54.84
C ALA A 747 -6.56 14.93 54.12
N MET A 748 -7.12 14.73 52.92
CA MET A 748 -8.39 15.26 52.39
C MET A 748 -8.60 16.76 52.10
N ALA A 749 -9.39 16.91 51.03
CA ALA A 749 -10.35 17.97 50.70
C ALA A 749 -9.82 19.18 49.91
N ASP A 750 -10.16 19.13 48.62
CA ASP A 750 -11.11 20.03 47.95
C ASP A 750 -10.82 21.54 47.89
N GLU A 751 -10.68 21.94 46.62
CA GLU A 751 -11.44 22.98 45.92
C GLU A 751 -11.35 24.46 46.33
N GLU A 752 -11.45 25.24 45.26
CA GLU A 752 -11.71 26.67 45.18
C GLU A 752 -10.58 27.62 45.61
N GLU A 753 -9.95 28.24 44.62
CA GLU A 753 -9.93 29.69 44.64
C GLU A 753 -9.90 30.30 43.25
N ASP A 754 -10.58 31.44 43.23
CA ASP A 754 -11.14 32.19 42.15
C ASP A 754 -10.17 33.26 41.62
N GLU A 755 -10.55 33.78 40.45
CA GLU A 755 -10.41 35.19 40.05
C GLU A 755 -9.04 35.90 39.87
N LEU A 756 -8.91 36.41 38.65
CA LEU A 756 -8.51 37.78 38.26
C LEU A 756 -7.11 38.32 38.61
N GLY A 757 -6.42 38.65 37.53
CA GLY A 757 -6.01 40.03 37.30
C GLY A 757 -4.52 40.31 37.40
N GLY A 758 -3.96 40.86 36.32
CA GLY A 758 -2.65 41.53 36.39
C GLY A 758 -1.81 41.40 35.13
N SER A 759 -2.08 42.23 34.12
CA SER A 759 -0.97 42.86 33.36
C SER A 759 -0.37 43.98 34.23
N PRO A 760 0.79 44.62 33.93
CA PRO A 760 1.63 44.64 32.71
C PRO A 760 3.15 44.72 33.10
N PRO A 761 4.09 45.50 32.50
CA PRO A 761 4.29 46.02 31.12
C PRO A 761 5.76 45.91 30.58
N THR A 762 5.95 46.43 29.34
CA THR A 762 7.17 47.05 28.74
C THR A 762 8.34 46.15 28.33
N GLY A 763 9.06 46.33 27.22
CA GLY A 763 9.18 47.29 26.10
C GLY A 763 10.28 46.72 25.15
N SER A 764 10.68 47.23 23.99
CA SER A 764 10.41 48.43 23.21
C SER A 764 11.12 48.30 21.84
N THR A 765 10.55 48.90 20.78
CA THR A 765 11.21 49.50 19.57
C THR A 765 11.91 48.56 18.55
N ARG A 766 11.91 48.79 17.22
CA ARG A 766 12.09 50.05 16.47
C ARG A 766 11.73 49.94 14.95
N ARG A 767 11.14 51.04 14.43
CA ARG A 767 11.09 51.62 13.03
C ARG A 767 10.61 50.78 11.82
N ARG A 768 9.52 51.10 11.09
CA ARG A 768 9.03 52.30 10.33
C ARG A 768 9.61 52.44 8.90
N ARG A 769 8.78 52.17 7.88
CA ARG A 769 8.54 53.09 6.74
C ARG A 769 7.20 52.78 6.05
N LEU A 770 6.49 53.85 5.71
CA LEU A 770 5.11 53.94 5.26
C LEU A 770 5.15 54.89 4.05
N VAL A 771 4.40 54.60 2.98
CA VAL A 771 4.04 55.58 1.94
C VAL A 771 2.53 55.47 1.71
N ARG A 772 1.91 56.64 1.56
CA ARG A 772 0.48 56.97 1.74
C ARG A 772 -0.03 57.70 0.49
N GLY A 773 -1.35 57.61 0.26
CA GLY A 773 -2.19 58.50 -0.56
C GLY A 773 -3.45 57.71 -0.94
N ALA A 774 -4.66 57.84 -0.36
CA ALA A 774 -5.55 59.01 -0.13
C ALA A 774 -5.83 59.75 -1.46
N THR A 775 -7.06 59.98 -1.92
CA THR A 775 -8.35 60.40 -1.32
C THR A 775 -9.51 59.97 -2.25
N ALA A 776 -10.64 59.43 -1.78
CA ALA A 776 -11.86 60.09 -1.27
C ALA A 776 -12.48 61.14 -2.23
N GLU A 777 -13.70 60.87 -2.72
CA GLU A 777 -14.87 61.78 -2.64
C GLU A 777 -16.16 61.08 -3.12
N SER A 778 -17.25 61.48 -2.48
CA SER A 778 -18.63 61.01 -2.59
C SER A 778 -19.45 62.18 -3.08
N GLU A 779 -20.42 62.00 -3.98
CA GLU A 779 -21.66 62.80 -3.94
C GLU A 779 -22.80 62.24 -4.79
N VAL A 780 -23.97 62.79 -4.47
CA VAL A 780 -25.34 62.31 -4.62
C VAL A 780 -26.03 63.00 -5.80
N GLY A 781 -26.93 62.27 -6.49
CA GLY A 781 -28.27 62.81 -6.76
C GLY A 781 -28.68 63.17 -8.20
N THR A 782 -29.95 62.85 -8.46
CA THR A 782 -30.93 63.49 -9.36
C THR A 782 -31.14 62.94 -10.78
N ALA A 783 -32.39 63.13 -11.21
CA ALA A 783 -33.16 62.38 -12.21
C ALA A 783 -33.53 63.26 -13.42
N SER A 784 -33.79 62.62 -14.57
CA SER A 784 -34.67 63.08 -15.68
C SER A 784 -34.67 61.96 -16.75
N SER A 785 -35.75 61.24 -17.04
CA SER A 785 -36.94 61.56 -17.86
C SER A 785 -36.68 61.60 -19.38
N VAL A 786 -37.42 60.74 -20.13
CA VAL A 786 -37.89 60.91 -21.54
C VAL A 786 -36.81 60.68 -22.62
N ASP A 787 -36.95 59.94 -23.74
CA ASP A 787 -38.08 59.36 -24.47
C ASP A 787 -37.62 58.18 -25.38
N ASP A 788 -38.59 57.34 -25.72
CA ASP A 788 -38.89 56.68 -27.00
C ASP A 788 -37.92 55.72 -27.76
N GLY A 789 -38.53 54.68 -28.35
CA GLY A 789 -37.99 54.01 -29.55
C GLY A 789 -37.80 52.49 -29.57
N GLY A 790 -38.89 51.74 -29.78
CA GLY A 790 -38.92 50.72 -30.85
C GLY A 790 -38.38 49.28 -30.61
N GLY A 791 -39.32 48.35 -30.41
CA GLY A 791 -39.33 47.07 -31.15
C GLY A 791 -38.54 45.88 -30.60
N ARG A 792 -39.12 45.13 -29.65
CA ARG A 792 -38.71 43.76 -29.33
C ARG A 792 -39.78 42.73 -29.69
N ARG A 793 -39.41 41.80 -30.57
CA ARG A 793 -40.12 40.57 -30.93
C ARG A 793 -40.43 39.76 -29.66
N THR A 794 -41.72 39.55 -29.40
CA THR A 794 -42.23 38.61 -28.40
C THR A 794 -42.16 37.18 -28.95
N THR A 795 -41.47 36.29 -28.23
CA THR A 795 -41.66 34.84 -28.34
C THR A 795 -42.70 34.39 -27.31
N PRO A 796 -43.61 33.44 -27.62
CA PRO A 796 -44.67 33.08 -26.71
C PRO A 796 -44.16 32.19 -25.58
N VAL A 797 -44.34 32.65 -24.34
CA VAL A 797 -44.15 31.87 -23.12
C VAL A 797 -45.26 30.84 -23.04
N ARG A 798 -44.90 29.56 -23.16
CA ARG A 798 -45.82 28.42 -23.03
C ARG A 798 -46.00 28.13 -21.54
N HIS A 799 -47.13 28.53 -20.96
CA HIS A 799 -47.55 28.12 -19.62
C HIS A 799 -47.70 26.59 -19.57
N ARG A 800 -46.83 25.91 -18.80
CA ARG A 800 -47.04 24.51 -18.41
C ARG A 800 -47.89 24.49 -17.15
N HIS A 801 -49.09 23.92 -17.24
CA HIS A 801 -49.87 23.52 -16.08
C HIS A 801 -49.12 22.41 -15.30
N PRO A 802 -49.17 22.42 -13.96
CA PRO A 802 -48.64 21.31 -13.17
C PRO A 802 -49.53 20.06 -13.35
N PRO A 803 -48.95 18.84 -13.32
CA PRO A 803 -49.73 17.62 -13.44
C PRO A 803 -50.60 17.39 -12.19
N GLN A 804 -51.84 16.99 -12.42
CA GLN A 804 -52.79 16.55 -11.40
C GLN A 804 -52.18 15.42 -10.55
N ARG A 805 -52.22 15.61 -9.23
CA ARG A 805 -51.91 14.55 -8.25
C ARG A 805 -52.91 13.41 -8.44
N TYR A 806 -52.40 12.20 -8.68
CA TYR A 806 -53.17 10.97 -8.54
C TYR A 806 -53.69 10.87 -7.10
N GLY A 807 -55.01 10.71 -6.96
CA GLY A 807 -55.67 10.47 -5.68
C GLY A 807 -55.30 9.09 -5.15
N GLU A 808 -54.91 9.06 -3.88
CA GLU A 808 -54.78 7.84 -3.09
C GLU A 808 -56.17 7.21 -2.92
N VAL A 809 -56.34 6.01 -3.47
CA VAL A 809 -57.49 5.16 -3.17
C VAL A 809 -57.27 4.58 -1.78
N SER A 810 -58.01 5.10 -0.81
CA SER A 810 -58.08 4.53 0.55
C SER A 810 -58.77 3.16 0.52
N PRO A 811 -58.29 2.16 1.28
CA PRO A 811 -58.95 0.86 1.37
C PRO A 811 -60.19 0.97 2.27
N LEU A 812 -61.36 0.71 1.68
CA LEU A 812 -62.63 0.53 2.38
C LEU A 812 -62.54 -0.65 3.34
N THR A 813 -62.51 -0.36 4.63
CA THR A 813 -62.78 -1.29 5.71
C THR A 813 -64.25 -1.71 5.66
N SER A 814 -64.53 -2.98 5.38
CA SER A 814 -65.85 -3.58 5.57
C SER A 814 -66.05 -3.87 7.07
N GLN A 815 -66.78 -3.01 7.76
CA GLN A 815 -67.46 -3.37 9.01
C GLN A 815 -68.90 -3.78 8.71
N GLY A 816 -69.30 -4.92 9.28
CA GLY A 816 -70.52 -5.62 8.93
C GLY A 816 -71.81 -4.98 9.41
N ARG A 817 -72.91 -5.57 8.96
CA ARG A 817 -74.23 -5.39 9.55
C ARG A 817 -74.87 -6.76 9.75
N ARG A 818 -75.20 -7.02 11.03
CA ARG A 818 -76.18 -8.01 11.45
C ARG A 818 -77.56 -7.59 10.94
N SER A 819 -78.26 -8.55 10.34
CA SER A 819 -79.70 -8.81 10.44
C SER A 819 -79.96 -10.15 9.78
#